data_AF-A0A1F8JV98-F1
#
_entry.id   AF-A0A1F8JV98-F1
#
_cell.length_a   1.000
_cell.length_b   1.000
_cell.length_c   1.000
_cell.angle_alpha   90.00
_cell.angle_beta   90.00
_cell.angle_gamma   90.00
#
_symmetry.space_group_name_H-M   'P 1'
#
loop_
_entity.id
_entity.type
_entity.pdbx_description
1 polymer ?
#
loop_
_entity_poly.entity_id
_entity_poly.type
_entity_poly.pdbx_seq_one_letter_code
_entity_poly.pdbx_strand_id
1 'polypeptide(L)'
;MSISPIQLNPHLIESQCFEKKFPKNWLVSKNSWRLATGGKISSEPTRDQILAGLDYATSQLGKPSTFDTYIELSRILNPSFSLRKETGFSFLIKTDLFSDAFARDYFLVEWIESKDKTRIEEKIRKYIEEFDPDETTREFLEKIVGNAEGDLEREKYRTACERLEQVDQSLSDMAIGYNESFYPAYITPTKNDLFFYFPSISEDKLRAVFEEYETHSKNKNPGDALSKEAVSLYQKLERLRPSLDGNQSAHLILLAKLLIEAGFDPPLLKAPQAALFLCLDDWEKYVREGIKDWQELEKSERFHLTPLELTFQRSSIADGRPTYRKALTLFCGLGLDGPWMQMIDQKLHVFGPDVIDAGIDGNAPQKKFTSSIQRGFDMAAAYLKQPLTPSSYLKIHEAIYKAESGADIDPKWRSKDFDSSIETCFQKYRSEMGEIHSLFAKNSGQENLSEKKLELIARLIQDLQRLRPFADQQKRTDLMLLSKLLCEEGFNPPLLNGLELLCRLPFEEWKGQLKEGMQKWREAKAKRDAFFSQSPKETPPQDFTEAEKETKTFLFEYLKDNMWKQMIDGEHHSEGCLVYESDRKDHEGEPGYLGSMQAAFAYAKDNLFAPLTVSLYKDLHKHTSRHLENIAHGEFRRDYPVSVKGCAPEPMTLEQSTEKAAHLNQIAQETSAKLGAEPFCYTTSFELNQKPYYTIFHHGFGRAFFEKTVELLLARYESCSSDPDLGPIDHMRLIAELFQNLEQLHPFYDAQTRTDVVLGTMLLVRRGLNPTLFHNPNLAFFTTPDEWFEIFSKAVEAWREEAGMYPSWFHSADSPNLNGDAEMTEEFLGLQLNE
;
A
#
# COMPACT_ATOMS: atom_id res chain seq x y z
N MET A 1 13.14 -7.56 -76.63
CA MET A 1 13.70 -6.19 -76.57
C MET A 1 13.95 -5.90 -75.10
N SER A 2 15.07 -6.34 -74.53
CA SER A 2 16.42 -5.70 -74.56
C SER A 2 16.39 -4.39 -73.75
N ILE A 3 17.14 -4.15 -72.67
CA ILE A 3 18.54 -4.47 -72.36
C ILE A 3 18.74 -4.37 -70.83
N SER A 4 19.43 -5.35 -70.24
CA SER A 4 20.33 -5.24 -69.07
C SER A 4 21.77 -5.05 -69.63
N PRO A 5 22.87 -4.81 -68.87
CA PRO A 5 23.08 -4.41 -67.47
C PRO A 5 24.27 -3.41 -67.33
N ILE A 6 24.81 -3.18 -66.12
CA ILE A 6 26.27 -3.29 -65.82
C ILE A 6 26.47 -3.36 -64.29
N GLN A 7 27.31 -4.32 -63.90
CA GLN A 7 27.80 -4.65 -62.55
C GLN A 7 28.98 -3.74 -62.14
N LEU A 8 29.32 -3.72 -60.85
CA LEU A 8 30.57 -4.33 -60.34
C LEU A 8 30.69 -4.23 -58.80
N ASN A 9 31.03 -5.37 -58.20
CA ASN A 9 31.58 -5.59 -56.86
C ASN A 9 33.13 -5.48 -56.99
N PRO A 10 33.92 -5.13 -55.96
CA PRO A 10 34.53 -6.18 -55.13
C PRO A 10 34.91 -5.80 -53.65
N HIS A 11 34.65 -6.73 -52.73
CA HIS A 11 35.57 -7.39 -51.77
C HIS A 11 36.79 -6.70 -51.08
N LEU A 12 36.89 -6.99 -49.75
CA LEU A 12 38.04 -7.52 -48.94
C LEU A 12 38.89 -6.61 -47.99
N ILE A 13 38.99 -7.08 -46.72
CA ILE A 13 40.14 -7.10 -45.76
C ILE A 13 40.49 -5.74 -45.08
N GLU A 14 40.82 -5.52 -43.79
CA GLU A 14 41.54 -6.18 -42.66
C GLU A 14 41.13 -5.43 -41.35
N SER A 15 40.82 -6.06 -40.21
CA SER A 15 41.67 -6.38 -39.04
C SER A 15 42.19 -5.23 -38.13
N GLN A 16 42.05 -5.43 -36.80
CA GLN A 16 42.86 -4.94 -35.65
C GLN A 16 42.75 -3.46 -35.23
N CYS A 17 42.20 -3.13 -34.04
CA CYS A 17 42.71 -3.23 -32.66
C CYS A 17 43.53 -2.00 -32.15
N PHE A 18 43.29 -1.70 -30.86
CA PHE A 18 44.10 -0.95 -29.88
C PHE A 18 43.90 0.57 -29.65
N GLU A 19 43.47 0.85 -28.40
CA GLU A 19 43.98 1.86 -27.44
C GLU A 19 44.08 3.34 -27.85
N LYS A 20 43.58 4.31 -27.09
CA LYS A 20 44.11 4.83 -25.80
C LYS A 20 43.35 6.17 -25.60
N LYS A 21 42.85 6.60 -24.44
CA LYS A 21 43.62 7.17 -23.32
C LYS A 21 42.64 7.71 -22.26
N PHE A 22 42.86 7.34 -21.01
CA PHE A 22 42.54 8.16 -19.83
C PHE A 22 43.46 9.40 -19.78
N PRO A 23 43.05 10.47 -19.07
CA PRO A 23 43.62 10.74 -17.74
C PRO A 23 42.52 11.05 -16.72
N LYS A 24 42.43 10.37 -15.57
CA LYS A 24 43.19 10.60 -14.32
C LYS A 24 43.25 12.07 -13.89
N ASN A 25 42.41 12.43 -12.91
CA ASN A 25 42.87 13.01 -11.65
C ASN A 25 41.92 12.61 -10.51
N TRP A 26 42.52 12.01 -9.48
CA TRP A 26 41.95 11.65 -8.18
C TRP A 26 42.17 12.81 -7.20
N LEU A 27 41.25 12.98 -6.24
CA LEU A 27 41.64 13.07 -4.83
C LEU A 27 40.49 12.64 -3.90
N VAL A 28 40.90 11.81 -2.95
CA VAL A 28 40.19 10.99 -1.97
C VAL A 28 39.54 11.81 -0.86
N SER A 29 38.37 11.39 -0.37
CA SER A 29 38.13 11.33 1.09
C SER A 29 37.27 10.10 1.45
N LYS A 30 37.66 9.48 2.57
CA LYS A 30 37.18 8.20 3.11
C LYS A 30 35.90 8.38 3.95
N ASN A 31 35.16 7.26 4.07
CA ASN A 31 34.13 6.91 5.06
C ASN A 31 32.68 7.30 4.74
N SER A 32 31.93 6.37 4.14
CA SER A 32 30.96 5.52 4.84
C SER A 32 30.20 4.64 3.84
N TRP A 33 30.32 3.33 4.00
CA TRP A 33 29.45 2.35 3.36
C TRP A 33 28.06 2.45 3.99
N ARG A 34 26.99 2.51 3.19
CA ARG A 34 25.76 1.73 3.44
C ARG A 34 24.81 1.79 2.26
N LEU A 35 24.45 0.57 1.83
CA LEU A 35 23.37 0.24 0.93
C LEU A 35 22.02 0.58 1.58
N ALA A 36 21.22 1.34 0.83
CA ALA A 36 19.78 1.23 0.78
C ALA A 36 19.43 1.58 -0.67
N THR A 37 19.46 0.60 -1.57
CA THR A 37 19.09 0.83 -2.98
C THR A 37 17.58 0.95 -3.09
N GLY A 38 17.07 2.14 -2.75
CA GLY A 38 15.86 2.72 -3.32
C GLY A 38 16.08 3.14 -4.77
N GLY A 39 16.58 2.23 -5.59
CA GLY A 39 16.74 2.40 -7.03
C GLY A 39 15.61 1.67 -7.74
N LYS A 40 14.79 2.41 -8.50
CA LYS A 40 13.80 1.82 -9.40
C LYS A 40 14.55 1.01 -10.47
N ILE A 41 14.54 -0.31 -10.34
CA ILE A 41 14.67 -1.25 -11.45
C ILE A 41 13.48 -2.17 -11.22
N SER A 42 12.45 -2.04 -12.06
CA SER A 42 11.19 -2.81 -12.02
C SER A 42 10.30 -2.10 -13.03
N SER A 43 10.63 -2.24 -14.30
CA SER A 43 9.63 -2.15 -15.36
C SER A 43 9.22 -3.57 -15.65
N GLU A 44 7.95 -3.90 -15.41
CA GLU A 44 7.35 -5.07 -16.04
C GLU A 44 7.62 -4.99 -17.56
N PRO A 45 7.87 -6.13 -18.23
CA PRO A 45 8.11 -6.13 -19.66
C PRO A 45 6.89 -5.51 -20.37
N THR A 46 7.11 -4.53 -21.24
CA THR A 46 6.04 -3.94 -22.05
C THR A 46 5.42 -5.01 -22.95
N ARG A 47 4.19 -4.76 -23.44
CA ARG A 47 3.56 -5.64 -24.43
C ARG A 47 4.48 -5.95 -25.61
N ASP A 48 5.20 -4.94 -26.12
CA ASP A 48 6.12 -5.12 -27.24
C ASP A 48 7.35 -5.96 -26.86
N GLN A 49 7.85 -5.82 -25.63
CA GLN A 49 8.95 -6.65 -25.11
C GLN A 49 8.50 -8.10 -24.92
N ILE A 50 7.28 -8.33 -24.42
CA ILE A 50 6.68 -9.67 -24.34
C ILE A 50 6.55 -10.25 -25.75
N LEU A 51 5.96 -9.52 -26.69
CA LEU A 51 5.81 -9.98 -28.07
C LEU A 51 7.16 -10.27 -28.73
N ALA A 52 8.17 -9.44 -28.50
CA ALA A 52 9.54 -9.67 -28.99
C ALA A 52 10.17 -10.91 -28.33
N GLY A 53 9.96 -11.12 -27.03
CA GLY A 53 10.42 -12.31 -26.31
C GLY A 53 9.75 -13.58 -26.82
N LEU A 54 8.47 -13.53 -27.13
CA LEU A 54 7.71 -14.61 -27.75
C LEU A 54 8.17 -14.91 -29.18
N ASP A 55 8.37 -13.87 -29.99
CA ASP A 55 8.88 -14.02 -31.36
C ASP A 55 10.31 -14.60 -31.34
N TYR A 56 11.13 -14.18 -30.38
CA TYR A 56 12.45 -14.76 -30.15
C TYR A 56 12.37 -16.23 -29.73
N ALA A 57 11.60 -16.58 -28.69
CA ALA A 57 11.44 -17.96 -28.25
C ALA A 57 10.91 -18.87 -29.38
N THR A 58 9.98 -18.36 -30.20
CA THR A 58 9.48 -19.02 -31.41
C THR A 58 10.58 -19.25 -32.43
N SER A 59 11.43 -18.24 -32.67
CA SER A 59 12.57 -18.33 -33.60
C SER A 59 13.65 -19.33 -33.17
N GLN A 60 13.67 -19.69 -31.88
CA GLN A 60 14.59 -20.67 -31.31
C GLN A 60 13.99 -22.07 -31.16
N LEU A 61 12.76 -22.31 -31.62
CA LEU A 61 12.19 -23.66 -31.64
C LEU A 61 13.02 -24.63 -32.48
N GLY A 62 13.24 -25.83 -31.95
CA GLY A 62 14.03 -26.87 -32.60
C GLY A 62 15.54 -26.63 -32.49
N LYS A 63 15.95 -25.56 -31.80
CA LYS A 63 17.33 -25.37 -31.34
C LYS A 63 17.40 -25.68 -29.84
N PRO A 64 18.53 -26.22 -29.35
CA PRO A 64 18.72 -26.46 -27.93
C PRO A 64 18.44 -25.18 -27.11
N SER A 65 17.62 -25.31 -26.07
CA SER A 65 17.42 -24.25 -25.08
C SER A 65 18.66 -24.14 -24.20
N THR A 66 19.63 -23.37 -24.66
CA THR A 66 20.91 -23.15 -23.98
C THR A 66 20.80 -22.03 -22.95
N PHE A 67 21.80 -21.93 -22.08
CA PHE A 67 22.04 -20.77 -21.23
C PHE A 67 21.95 -19.43 -22.01
N ASP A 68 22.53 -19.37 -23.22
CA ASP A 68 22.52 -18.16 -24.04
C ASP A 68 21.11 -17.79 -24.52
N THR A 69 20.25 -18.80 -24.76
CA THR A 69 18.84 -18.58 -25.11
C THR A 69 18.10 -17.90 -23.97
N TYR A 70 18.37 -18.31 -22.73
CA TYR A 70 17.80 -17.70 -21.53
C TYR A 70 18.30 -16.27 -21.30
N ILE A 71 19.60 -16.02 -21.46
CA ILE A 71 20.17 -14.68 -21.30
C ILE A 71 19.59 -13.71 -22.33
N GLU A 72 19.48 -14.13 -23.58
CA GLU A 72 18.94 -13.28 -24.64
C GLU A 72 17.44 -13.02 -24.45
N LEU A 73 16.67 -14.05 -24.09
CA LEU A 73 15.26 -13.89 -23.73
C LEU A 73 15.07 -12.91 -22.56
N SER A 74 15.93 -13.02 -21.54
CA SER A 74 15.88 -12.13 -20.38
C SER A 74 16.24 -10.68 -20.73
N ARG A 75 17.18 -10.46 -21.67
CA ARG A 75 17.51 -9.12 -22.20
C ARG A 75 16.41 -8.51 -23.06
N ILE A 76 15.69 -9.34 -23.83
CA ILE A 76 14.57 -8.86 -24.65
C ILE A 76 13.42 -8.40 -23.75
N LEU A 77 13.10 -9.19 -22.72
CA LEU A 77 12.03 -8.87 -21.77
C LEU A 77 12.43 -7.73 -20.82
N ASN A 78 13.71 -7.65 -20.46
CA ASN A 78 14.26 -6.58 -19.64
C ASN A 78 15.56 -6.08 -20.26
N PRO A 79 15.55 -4.97 -21.03
CA PRO A 79 16.76 -4.42 -21.65
C PRO A 79 17.84 -4.00 -20.65
N SER A 80 17.49 -3.83 -19.37
CA SER A 80 18.42 -3.55 -18.27
C SER A 80 18.94 -4.82 -17.59
N PHE A 81 18.59 -6.01 -18.10
CA PHE A 81 18.99 -7.28 -17.54
C PHE A 81 20.52 -7.36 -17.43
N SER A 82 20.97 -7.58 -16.21
CA SER A 82 22.34 -7.94 -15.90
C SER A 82 22.31 -9.05 -14.86
N LEU A 83 23.19 -10.04 -15.00
CA LEU A 83 23.41 -11.05 -13.98
C LEU A 83 23.92 -10.34 -12.71
N ARG A 84 23.40 -10.74 -11.55
CA ARG A 84 23.79 -10.13 -10.27
C ARG A 84 25.29 -10.30 -10.05
N LYS A 85 25.98 -9.21 -9.71
CA LYS A 85 27.36 -9.26 -9.21
C LYS A 85 27.34 -9.34 -7.69
N GLU A 86 27.81 -10.47 -7.14
CA GLU A 86 28.29 -10.72 -5.76
C GLU A 86 27.69 -9.91 -4.58
N THR A 87 26.40 -9.59 -4.60
CA THR A 87 25.71 -9.03 -3.43
C THR A 87 24.47 -9.88 -3.14
N GLY A 88 24.52 -10.66 -2.06
CA GLY A 88 23.36 -11.42 -1.59
C GLY A 88 22.26 -10.49 -1.07
N PHE A 89 21.03 -10.99 -1.09
CA PHE A 89 19.85 -10.25 -0.67
C PHE A 89 18.97 -11.14 0.22
N SER A 90 18.20 -10.51 1.11
CA SER A 90 17.29 -11.17 2.04
C SER A 90 15.86 -10.70 1.79
N PHE A 91 14.90 -11.61 1.86
CA PHE A 91 13.48 -11.26 1.91
C PHE A 91 12.79 -11.94 3.08
N LEU A 92 11.80 -11.21 3.60
CA LEU A 92 10.92 -11.62 4.69
C LEU A 92 9.72 -12.34 4.08
N ILE A 93 9.52 -13.62 4.42
CA ILE A 93 8.28 -14.33 4.12
C ILE A 93 7.55 -14.51 5.45
N LYS A 94 6.35 -13.92 5.57
CA LYS A 94 5.43 -14.22 6.66
C LYS A 94 4.87 -15.62 6.43
N THR A 95 4.97 -16.47 7.45
CA THR A 95 4.78 -17.92 7.36
C THR A 95 3.34 -18.30 7.65
N ASP A 96 2.44 -18.08 6.69
CA ASP A 96 1.07 -18.62 6.72
C ASP A 96 0.99 -20.04 6.08
N LEU A 97 2.14 -20.72 5.90
CA LEU A 97 2.25 -22.01 5.23
C LEU A 97 2.99 -23.03 6.10
N PHE A 98 2.50 -23.27 7.32
CA PHE A 98 2.78 -24.52 8.01
C PHE A 98 1.80 -25.56 7.51
N SER A 99 2.24 -26.52 6.72
CA SER A 99 1.40 -27.69 6.45
C SER A 99 1.30 -28.52 7.73
N ASP A 100 0.13 -29.10 7.98
CA ASP A 100 -0.11 -29.98 9.13
C ASP A 100 0.93 -31.13 9.20
N ALA A 101 1.39 -31.59 8.04
CA ALA A 101 2.48 -32.56 7.92
C ALA A 101 3.82 -32.07 8.49
N PHE A 102 4.15 -30.79 8.36
CA PHE A 102 5.37 -30.21 8.92
C PHE A 102 5.26 -30.02 10.43
N ALA A 103 4.11 -29.55 10.93
CA ALA A 103 3.87 -29.40 12.36
C ALA A 103 3.98 -30.75 13.09
N ARG A 104 3.44 -31.81 12.48
CA ARG A 104 3.57 -33.19 12.94
C ARG A 104 5.04 -33.59 13.15
N ASP A 105 5.87 -33.38 12.14
CA ASP A 105 7.26 -33.83 12.15
C ASP A 105 8.14 -32.93 13.05
N TYR A 106 7.85 -31.62 13.13
CA TYR A 106 8.50 -30.66 14.03
C TYR A 106 8.27 -30.99 15.51
N PHE A 107 7.01 -31.17 15.92
CA PHE A 107 6.69 -31.45 17.32
C PHE A 107 7.17 -32.84 17.74
N LEU A 108 7.24 -33.82 16.84
CA LEU A 108 7.86 -35.12 17.14
C LEU A 108 9.34 -34.98 17.49
N VAL A 109 10.10 -34.19 16.71
CA VAL A 109 11.52 -33.96 16.98
C VAL A 109 11.72 -33.16 18.26
N GLU A 110 10.98 -32.05 18.42
CA GLU A 110 11.08 -31.22 19.63
C GLU A 110 10.67 -32.03 20.88
N TRP A 111 9.64 -32.88 20.76
CA TRP A 111 9.25 -33.82 21.79
C TRP A 111 10.43 -34.69 22.17
N ILE A 112 10.98 -35.45 21.22
CA ILE A 112 12.02 -36.46 21.47
C ILE A 112 13.31 -35.84 22.04
N GLU A 113 13.76 -34.71 21.49
CA GLU A 113 15.01 -34.04 21.90
C GLU A 113 14.89 -33.24 23.20
N SER A 114 13.69 -32.74 23.51
CA SER A 114 13.49 -31.96 24.73
C SER A 114 13.64 -32.82 25.98
N LYS A 115 14.42 -32.30 26.94
CA LYS A 115 14.48 -32.83 28.32
C LYS A 115 13.24 -32.47 29.15
N ASP A 116 12.49 -31.47 28.69
CA ASP A 116 11.29 -30.95 29.34
C ASP A 116 10.09 -31.29 28.47
N LYS A 117 9.56 -32.50 28.66
CA LYS A 117 8.42 -33.03 27.88
C LYS A 117 7.16 -32.24 28.19
N THR A 118 6.96 -31.84 29.44
CA THR A 118 5.81 -31.05 29.90
C THR A 118 5.66 -29.75 29.11
N ARG A 119 6.77 -29.03 28.88
CA ARG A 119 6.74 -27.81 28.06
C ARG A 119 6.36 -28.07 26.61
N ILE A 120 6.76 -29.22 26.05
CA ILE A 120 6.36 -29.58 24.68
C ILE A 120 4.91 -30.06 24.64
N GLU A 121 4.42 -30.77 25.66
CA GLU A 121 2.99 -31.12 25.78
C GLU A 121 2.12 -29.86 25.73
N GLU A 122 2.51 -28.83 26.49
CA GLU A 122 1.79 -27.57 26.54
C GLU A 122 1.80 -26.86 25.19
N LYS A 123 2.93 -26.87 24.47
CA LYS A 123 3.02 -26.36 23.10
C LYS A 123 2.14 -27.14 22.12
N ILE A 124 2.14 -28.47 22.20
CA ILE A 124 1.34 -29.32 21.30
C ILE A 124 -0.15 -29.12 21.57
N ARG A 125 -0.58 -29.11 22.84
CA ARG A 125 -1.97 -28.84 23.23
C ARG A 125 -2.40 -27.47 22.74
N LYS A 126 -1.57 -26.46 22.97
CA LYS A 126 -1.81 -25.09 22.48
C LYS A 126 -1.92 -25.07 20.95
N TYR A 127 -1.08 -25.81 20.24
CA TYR A 127 -1.17 -25.89 18.78
C TYR A 127 -2.46 -26.58 18.30
N ILE A 128 -2.86 -27.70 18.91
CA ILE A 128 -4.12 -28.39 18.56
C ILE A 128 -5.33 -27.47 18.83
N GLU A 129 -5.30 -26.75 19.95
CA GLU A 129 -6.35 -25.80 20.35
C GLU A 129 -6.41 -24.57 19.44
N GLU A 130 -5.26 -24.01 19.05
CA GLU A 130 -5.19 -22.77 18.26
C GLU A 130 -5.39 -22.98 16.76
N PHE A 131 -4.95 -24.12 16.20
CA PHE A 131 -4.82 -24.29 14.75
C PHE A 131 -5.75 -25.35 14.13
N ASP A 132 -6.51 -26.11 14.92
CA ASP A 132 -7.46 -27.15 14.44
C ASP A 132 -6.88 -28.00 13.30
N PRO A 133 -5.71 -28.66 13.51
CA PRO A 133 -5.05 -29.40 12.44
C PRO A 133 -5.93 -30.54 11.94
N ASP A 134 -5.66 -31.02 10.72
CA ASP A 134 -6.39 -32.15 10.14
C ASP A 134 -6.44 -33.35 11.10
N GLU A 135 -7.48 -34.18 11.00
CA GLU A 135 -7.74 -35.30 11.91
C GLU A 135 -6.54 -36.26 12.04
N THR A 136 -5.76 -36.44 10.97
CA THR A 136 -4.56 -37.31 10.99
C THR A 136 -3.44 -36.69 11.83
N THR A 137 -3.24 -35.38 11.69
CA THR A 137 -2.23 -34.62 12.43
C THR A 137 -2.65 -34.40 13.88
N ARG A 138 -3.92 -34.08 14.15
CA ARG A 138 -4.50 -34.01 15.49
C ARG A 138 -4.31 -35.33 16.23
N GLU A 139 -4.73 -36.45 15.65
CA GLU A 139 -4.57 -37.77 16.28
C GLU A 139 -3.11 -38.09 16.59
N PHE A 140 -2.19 -37.69 15.72
CA PHE A 140 -0.76 -37.93 15.92
C PHE A 140 -0.21 -37.10 17.08
N LEU A 141 -0.52 -35.80 17.11
CA LEU A 141 -0.08 -34.89 18.15
C LEU A 141 -0.69 -35.25 19.51
N GLU A 142 -1.95 -35.67 19.55
CA GLU A 142 -2.59 -36.19 20.76
C GLU A 142 -1.95 -37.50 21.24
N LYS A 143 -1.47 -38.36 20.33
CA LYS A 143 -0.71 -39.57 20.69
C LYS A 143 0.65 -39.24 21.32
N ILE A 144 1.34 -38.20 20.85
CA ILE A 144 2.58 -37.70 21.47
C ILE A 144 2.32 -37.29 22.94
N VAL A 145 1.26 -36.50 23.16
CA VAL A 145 0.88 -36.01 24.49
C VAL A 145 0.33 -37.13 25.39
N GLY A 146 -0.24 -38.19 24.80
CA GLY A 146 -0.86 -39.31 25.50
C GLY A 146 0.07 -40.43 25.98
N ASN A 147 1.37 -40.37 25.66
CA ASN A 147 2.42 -41.28 26.14
C ASN A 147 2.17 -42.79 25.86
N ALA A 148 1.59 -43.11 24.71
CA ALA A 148 1.36 -44.50 24.30
C ALA A 148 2.46 -45.00 23.34
N GLU A 149 3.32 -45.88 23.87
CA GLU A 149 4.23 -46.80 23.16
C GLU A 149 5.62 -46.27 22.76
N GLY A 150 6.53 -46.23 23.74
CA GLY A 150 7.95 -45.90 23.59
C GLY A 150 8.82 -46.85 22.75
N ASP A 151 8.24 -47.83 22.03
CA ASP A 151 8.99 -48.74 21.15
C ASP A 151 8.55 -48.66 19.66
N LEU A 152 7.31 -48.27 19.35
CA LEU A 152 6.85 -48.04 17.97
C LEU A 152 7.36 -46.68 17.44
N GLU A 153 7.67 -45.75 18.34
CA GLU A 153 8.18 -44.42 17.99
C GLU A 153 9.63 -44.41 17.52
N ARG A 154 10.46 -45.42 17.81
CA ARG A 154 11.85 -45.43 17.29
C ARG A 154 11.93 -45.63 15.79
N GLU A 155 11.05 -46.45 15.23
CA GLU A 155 10.97 -46.69 13.78
C GLU A 155 10.38 -45.46 13.08
N LYS A 156 9.35 -44.83 13.67
CA LYS A 156 8.76 -43.57 13.18
C LYS A 156 9.71 -42.39 13.34
N TYR A 157 10.49 -42.35 14.42
CA TYR A 157 11.59 -41.41 14.64
C TYR A 157 12.68 -41.60 13.58
N ARG A 158 13.09 -42.85 13.30
CA ARG A 158 14.04 -43.11 12.21
C ARG A 158 13.48 -42.63 10.87
N THR A 159 12.22 -42.89 10.55
CA THR A 159 11.61 -42.41 9.29
C THR A 159 11.39 -40.90 9.26
N ALA A 160 11.06 -40.26 10.39
CA ALA A 160 10.89 -38.81 10.48
C ALA A 160 12.25 -38.09 10.44
N CYS A 161 13.26 -38.62 11.13
CA CYS A 161 14.65 -38.21 11.00
C CYS A 161 15.17 -38.47 9.59
N GLU A 162 14.88 -39.60 8.95
CA GLU A 162 15.27 -39.84 7.55
C GLU A 162 14.57 -38.89 6.57
N ARG A 163 13.34 -38.43 6.86
CA ARG A 163 12.64 -37.43 6.04
C ARG A 163 13.14 -36.02 6.31
N LEU A 164 13.37 -35.66 7.56
CA LEU A 164 13.92 -34.38 7.95
C LEU A 164 15.39 -34.30 7.58
N GLU A 165 16.14 -35.40 7.64
CA GLU A 165 17.48 -35.58 7.06
C GLU A 165 17.38 -35.67 5.55
N GLN A 166 16.32 -36.12 4.89
CA GLN A 166 16.20 -35.99 3.42
C GLN A 166 15.86 -34.56 2.99
N VAL A 167 15.11 -33.81 3.80
CA VAL A 167 14.83 -32.39 3.61
C VAL A 167 16.09 -31.58 3.92
N ASP A 168 16.74 -31.86 5.05
CA ASP A 168 18.00 -31.27 5.47
C ASP A 168 19.14 -31.69 4.54
N GLN A 169 19.26 -32.96 4.10
CA GLN A 169 20.19 -33.42 3.07
C GLN A 169 19.77 -32.95 1.67
N SER A 170 18.52 -32.62 1.36
CA SER A 170 18.19 -31.94 0.08
C SER A 170 18.58 -30.46 0.14
N LEU A 171 18.39 -29.81 1.29
CA LEU A 171 18.82 -28.44 1.58
C LEU A 171 20.34 -28.34 1.76
N SER A 172 20.95 -29.42 2.23
CA SER A 172 22.36 -29.59 2.53
C SER A 172 23.08 -30.26 1.38
N ASP A 173 22.47 -30.99 0.45
CA ASP A 173 23.03 -31.35 -0.86
C ASP A 173 22.96 -30.14 -1.80
N MET A 174 21.95 -29.28 -1.63
CA MET A 174 22.01 -27.88 -2.12
C MET A 174 23.18 -27.10 -1.50
N ALA A 175 23.71 -27.51 -0.33
CA ALA A 175 24.85 -26.88 0.35
C ALA A 175 26.20 -27.66 0.28
N ILE A 176 26.23 -28.96 -0.02
CA ILE A 176 27.39 -29.88 0.12
C ILE A 176 27.94 -30.32 -1.23
N GLY A 177 27.31 -29.89 -2.34
CA GLY A 177 28.04 -29.70 -3.60
C GLY A 177 29.13 -28.60 -3.52
N TYR A 178 29.22 -27.88 -2.38
CA TYR A 178 30.09 -26.73 -2.17
C TYR A 178 31.15 -26.99 -1.09
N ASN A 179 32.39 -27.17 -1.53
CA ASN A 179 33.61 -27.05 -0.73
C ASN A 179 34.51 -26.07 -1.52
N GLU A 180 35.13 -25.02 -0.99
CA GLU A 180 35.49 -24.62 0.37
C GLU A 180 35.16 -23.13 0.57
N SER A 181 34.81 -22.77 1.82
CA SER A 181 34.74 -21.40 2.36
C SER A 181 33.74 -20.44 1.72
N PHE A 182 32.47 -20.45 2.12
CA PHE A 182 31.65 -19.26 2.43
C PHE A 182 30.27 -19.69 3.00
N TYR A 183 29.71 -18.84 3.87
CA TYR A 183 28.63 -19.07 4.86
C TYR A 183 27.38 -19.86 4.42
N PRO A 184 26.81 -20.72 5.30
CA PRO A 184 25.53 -21.40 5.09
C PRO A 184 24.36 -20.41 5.02
N ALA A 185 23.30 -20.77 4.31
CA ALA A 185 22.03 -20.03 4.35
C ALA A 185 21.51 -20.01 5.79
N TYR A 186 21.47 -18.82 6.41
CA TYR A 186 20.91 -18.68 7.75
C TYR A 186 19.39 -18.67 7.66
N ILE A 187 18.76 -19.76 8.10
CA ILE A 187 17.41 -19.68 8.66
C ILE A 187 17.59 -19.16 10.08
N THR A 188 17.25 -17.88 10.31
CA THR A 188 17.16 -17.37 11.68
C THR A 188 15.70 -17.42 12.09
N PRO A 189 15.26 -18.41 12.88
CA PRO A 189 13.92 -18.39 13.41
C PRO A 189 13.85 -17.24 14.43
N THR A 190 13.15 -16.17 14.09
CA THR A 190 12.54 -15.33 15.13
C THR A 190 11.18 -15.92 15.44
N LYS A 191 10.57 -15.52 16.57
CA LYS A 191 9.37 -16.18 17.12
C LYS A 191 8.23 -16.34 16.10
N ASN A 192 8.18 -15.55 15.02
CA ASN A 192 7.15 -15.59 13.95
C ASN A 192 7.67 -15.34 12.50
N ASP A 193 8.98 -15.24 12.22
CA ASP A 193 9.47 -14.94 10.86
C ASP A 193 10.62 -15.85 10.40
N LEU A 194 10.56 -16.26 9.13
CA LEU A 194 11.60 -16.99 8.40
C LEU A 194 12.34 -16.06 7.44
N PHE A 195 13.62 -15.82 7.72
CA PHE A 195 14.51 -15.07 6.82
C PHE A 195 15.12 -16.02 5.79
N PHE A 196 14.90 -15.73 4.51
CA PHE A 196 15.60 -16.43 3.43
C PHE A 196 16.68 -15.54 2.85
N TYR A 197 17.92 -16.04 2.86
CA TYR A 197 19.07 -15.41 2.23
C TYR A 197 19.36 -16.11 0.90
N PHE A 198 19.30 -15.37 -0.20
CA PHE A 198 19.62 -15.89 -1.52
C PHE A 198 21.03 -15.42 -1.88
N PRO A 199 22.01 -16.33 -1.95
CA PRO A 199 23.35 -15.98 -2.40
C PRO A 199 23.29 -15.54 -3.86
N SER A 200 24.13 -14.57 -4.21
CA SER A 200 24.35 -14.21 -5.61
C SER A 200 24.80 -15.42 -6.42
N ILE A 201 24.18 -15.64 -7.58
CA ILE A 201 24.54 -16.71 -8.50
C ILE A 201 25.52 -16.20 -9.53
N SER A 202 26.67 -16.85 -9.63
CA SER A 202 27.62 -16.62 -10.72
C SER A 202 27.07 -17.16 -12.04
N GLU A 203 27.53 -16.59 -13.14
CA GLU A 203 27.21 -17.05 -14.49
C GLU A 203 27.46 -18.54 -14.67
N ASP A 204 28.59 -19.04 -14.16
CA ASP A 204 29.00 -20.45 -14.26
C ASP A 204 28.00 -21.39 -13.59
N LYS A 205 27.42 -20.98 -12.45
CA LYS A 205 26.41 -21.79 -11.75
C LYS A 205 25.11 -21.86 -12.52
N LEU A 206 24.68 -20.73 -13.09
CA LEU A 206 23.49 -20.71 -13.92
C LEU A 206 23.72 -21.52 -15.21
N ARG A 207 24.91 -21.43 -15.80
CA ARG A 207 25.33 -22.25 -16.96
C ARG A 207 25.29 -23.75 -16.63
N ALA A 208 25.79 -24.15 -15.46
CA ALA A 208 25.75 -25.55 -15.00
C ALA A 208 24.32 -26.10 -14.89
N VAL A 209 23.34 -25.28 -14.47
CA VAL A 209 21.92 -25.68 -14.42
C VAL A 209 21.36 -25.99 -15.82
N PHE A 210 21.76 -25.23 -16.83
CA PHE A 210 21.39 -25.50 -18.23
C PHE A 210 22.14 -26.72 -18.80
N GLU A 211 23.42 -26.90 -18.46
CA GLU A 211 24.21 -28.08 -18.87
C GLU A 211 23.66 -29.38 -18.28
N GLU A 212 23.19 -29.33 -17.03
CA GLU A 212 22.51 -30.45 -16.37
C GLU A 212 21.21 -30.80 -17.10
N TYR A 213 20.39 -29.78 -17.42
CA TYR A 213 19.18 -29.96 -18.22
C TYR A 213 19.48 -30.57 -19.61
N GLU A 214 20.50 -30.07 -20.31
CA GLU A 214 20.92 -30.59 -21.61
C GLU A 214 21.40 -32.04 -21.54
N THR A 215 22.12 -32.39 -20.47
CA THR A 215 22.64 -33.75 -20.27
C THR A 215 21.51 -34.72 -19.97
N HIS A 216 20.54 -34.34 -19.13
CA HIS A 216 19.39 -35.18 -18.80
C HIS A 216 18.43 -35.35 -19.98
N SER A 217 18.17 -34.27 -20.73
CA SER A 217 17.27 -34.30 -21.89
C SER A 217 17.79 -35.16 -23.06
N LYS A 218 19.12 -35.25 -23.25
CA LYS A 218 19.74 -36.08 -24.30
C LYS A 218 19.66 -37.60 -24.02
N ASN A 219 19.50 -38.01 -22.75
CA ASN A 219 19.65 -39.40 -22.32
C ASN A 219 18.33 -40.15 -22.09
N LYS A 220 17.16 -39.54 -22.37
CA LYS A 220 15.86 -40.12 -22.06
C LYS A 220 14.89 -40.11 -23.25
N ASN A 221 13.88 -40.97 -23.18
CA ASN A 221 12.82 -41.03 -24.20
C ASN A 221 12.06 -39.68 -24.25
N PRO A 222 11.84 -39.08 -25.44
CA PRO A 222 11.44 -37.68 -25.59
C PRO A 222 10.10 -37.27 -24.96
N GLY A 223 9.19 -38.22 -24.74
CA GLY A 223 7.81 -37.94 -24.32
C GLY A 223 7.70 -37.50 -22.85
N ASP A 224 7.86 -38.40 -21.88
CA ASP A 224 7.60 -38.05 -20.48
C ASP A 224 8.78 -37.37 -19.78
N ALA A 225 10.01 -37.79 -20.10
CA ALA A 225 11.20 -37.28 -19.42
C ALA A 225 11.45 -35.80 -19.67
N LEU A 226 11.21 -35.33 -20.90
CA LEU A 226 11.49 -33.94 -21.23
C LEU A 226 10.55 -32.97 -20.48
N SER A 227 9.35 -33.43 -20.07
CA SER A 227 8.41 -32.63 -19.27
C SER A 227 8.87 -32.41 -17.84
N LYS A 228 9.32 -33.47 -17.14
CA LYS A 228 9.80 -33.37 -15.76
C LYS A 228 11.08 -32.55 -15.66
N GLU A 229 11.93 -32.63 -16.69
CA GLU A 229 13.19 -31.90 -16.76
C GLU A 229 12.96 -30.42 -17.03
N ALA A 230 11.99 -30.07 -17.88
CA ALA A 230 11.57 -28.69 -18.13
C ALA A 230 10.96 -28.04 -16.88
N VAL A 231 10.07 -28.78 -16.19
CA VAL A 231 9.46 -28.38 -14.92
C VAL A 231 10.53 -28.17 -13.83
N SER A 232 11.51 -29.07 -13.75
CA SER A 232 12.64 -28.96 -12.82
C SER A 232 13.52 -27.75 -13.13
N LEU A 233 13.81 -27.48 -14.41
CA LEU A 233 14.60 -26.32 -14.82
C LEU A 233 13.90 -25.02 -14.42
N TYR A 234 12.58 -24.89 -14.68
CA TYR A 234 11.81 -23.72 -14.23
C TYR A 234 11.90 -23.52 -12.71
N GLN A 235 11.67 -24.59 -11.94
CA GLN A 235 11.71 -24.52 -10.48
C GLN A 235 13.10 -24.12 -9.96
N LYS A 236 14.17 -24.66 -10.56
CA LYS A 236 15.55 -24.25 -10.25
C LYS A 236 15.73 -22.76 -10.56
N LEU A 237 15.34 -22.27 -11.73
CA LEU A 237 15.46 -20.85 -12.09
C LEU A 237 14.67 -19.92 -11.16
N GLU A 238 13.47 -20.31 -10.73
CA GLU A 238 12.67 -19.56 -9.76
C GLU A 238 13.35 -19.50 -8.38
N ARG A 239 13.92 -20.60 -7.89
CA ARG A 239 14.66 -20.63 -6.62
C ARG A 239 15.95 -19.82 -6.69
N LEU A 240 16.58 -19.81 -7.85
CA LEU A 240 17.87 -19.16 -8.08
C LEU A 240 17.73 -17.63 -8.26
N ARG A 241 16.59 -17.12 -8.74
CA ARG A 241 16.33 -15.69 -9.00
C ARG A 241 17.55 -14.95 -9.60
N PRO A 242 18.07 -15.37 -10.76
CA PRO A 242 19.33 -14.85 -11.32
C PRO A 242 19.34 -13.35 -11.69
N SER A 243 18.21 -12.67 -11.60
CA SER A 243 18.08 -11.22 -11.80
C SER A 243 17.16 -10.61 -10.73
N LEU A 244 17.19 -9.28 -10.61
CA LEU A 244 16.33 -8.53 -9.67
C LEU A 244 14.89 -8.39 -10.19
N ASP A 245 14.69 -8.28 -11.53
CA ASP A 245 13.41 -7.87 -12.12
C ASP A 245 13.09 -8.62 -13.42
N GLY A 246 11.84 -9.08 -13.57
CA GLY A 246 11.30 -9.63 -14.83
C GLY A 246 11.54 -11.12 -15.09
N ASN A 247 12.14 -11.83 -14.14
CA ASN A 247 12.50 -13.25 -14.29
C ASN A 247 11.31 -14.18 -14.52
N GLN A 248 10.17 -13.92 -13.88
CA GLN A 248 9.04 -14.84 -13.95
C GLN A 248 8.51 -14.97 -15.38
N SER A 249 8.46 -13.88 -16.16
CA SER A 249 8.07 -13.90 -17.57
C SER A 249 9.07 -14.65 -18.43
N ALA A 250 10.38 -14.43 -18.22
CA ALA A 250 11.43 -15.14 -18.94
C ALA A 250 11.41 -16.65 -18.64
N HIS A 251 11.22 -17.02 -17.37
CA HIS A 251 11.09 -18.42 -16.96
C HIS A 251 9.84 -19.06 -17.55
N LEU A 252 8.70 -18.36 -17.55
CA LEU A 252 7.44 -18.86 -18.10
C LEU A 252 7.52 -19.09 -19.60
N ILE A 253 8.09 -18.13 -20.35
CA ILE A 253 8.29 -18.27 -21.79
C ILE A 253 9.28 -19.40 -22.09
N LEU A 254 10.32 -19.55 -21.28
CA LEU A 254 11.25 -20.68 -21.39
C LEU A 254 10.56 -22.02 -21.09
N LEU A 255 9.78 -22.13 -20.02
CA LEU A 255 9.02 -23.34 -19.67
C LEU A 255 8.05 -23.73 -20.80
N ALA A 256 7.31 -22.75 -21.35
CA ALA A 256 6.42 -22.97 -22.48
C ALA A 256 7.20 -23.48 -23.72
N LYS A 257 8.35 -22.87 -24.06
CA LYS A 257 9.21 -23.35 -25.14
C LYS A 257 9.63 -24.81 -24.93
N LEU A 258 10.12 -25.14 -23.73
CA LEU A 258 10.62 -26.47 -23.40
C LEU A 258 9.53 -27.54 -23.46
N LEU A 259 8.34 -27.25 -22.95
CA LEU A 259 7.20 -28.16 -23.01
C LEU A 259 6.74 -28.39 -24.46
N ILE A 260 6.79 -27.36 -25.30
CA ILE A 260 6.43 -27.49 -26.71
C ILE A 260 7.47 -28.29 -27.49
N GLU A 261 8.75 -28.12 -27.20
CA GLU A 261 9.82 -28.97 -27.77
C GLU A 261 9.70 -30.43 -27.34
N ALA A 262 9.11 -30.68 -26.17
CA ALA A 262 8.74 -32.00 -25.68
C ALA A 262 7.44 -32.57 -26.30
N GLY A 263 6.73 -31.79 -27.12
CA GLY A 263 5.46 -32.20 -27.73
C GLY A 263 4.22 -32.00 -26.86
N PHE A 264 4.31 -31.16 -25.82
CA PHE A 264 3.16 -30.75 -24.99
C PHE A 264 2.66 -29.35 -25.35
N ASP A 265 1.44 -29.04 -24.94
CA ASP A 265 0.90 -27.67 -25.01
C ASP A 265 1.50 -26.77 -23.91
N PRO A 266 1.52 -25.44 -24.09
CA PRO A 266 1.98 -24.54 -23.03
C PRO A 266 1.01 -24.54 -21.83
N PRO A 267 1.51 -24.44 -20.58
CA PRO A 267 0.69 -24.60 -19.38
C PRO A 267 0.07 -23.30 -18.88
N LEU A 268 -1.27 -23.15 -18.83
CA LEU A 268 -1.95 -22.00 -18.20
C LEU A 268 -1.79 -22.01 -16.66
N LEU A 269 -0.82 -21.25 -16.15
CA LEU A 269 -0.51 -21.21 -14.71
C LEU A 269 -1.13 -19.98 -14.03
N LYS A 270 -2.04 -20.21 -13.09
CA LYS A 270 -2.69 -19.14 -12.30
C LYS A 270 -1.76 -18.49 -11.28
N ALA A 271 -0.80 -19.25 -10.77
CA ALA A 271 0.19 -18.82 -9.77
C ALA A 271 1.55 -19.50 -10.04
N PRO A 272 2.36 -18.98 -10.98
CA PRO A 272 3.64 -19.59 -11.33
C PRO A 272 4.65 -19.61 -10.17
N GLN A 273 4.52 -18.68 -9.22
CA GLN A 273 5.34 -18.60 -8.02
C GLN A 273 5.18 -19.80 -7.08
N ALA A 274 4.13 -20.63 -7.25
CA ALA A 274 3.97 -21.87 -6.50
C ALA A 274 5.17 -22.82 -6.67
N ALA A 275 5.93 -22.70 -7.77
CA ALA A 275 7.15 -23.46 -7.99
C ALA A 275 8.20 -23.31 -6.87
N LEU A 276 8.18 -22.21 -6.11
CA LEU A 276 9.09 -22.02 -4.97
C LEU A 276 8.77 -22.94 -3.79
N PHE A 277 7.50 -23.29 -3.62
CA PHE A 277 6.98 -23.92 -2.40
C PHE A 277 6.59 -25.38 -2.61
N LEU A 278 6.25 -25.77 -3.83
CA LEU A 278 5.86 -27.14 -4.15
C LEU A 278 7.09 -28.05 -4.28
N CYS A 279 6.96 -29.31 -3.88
CA CYS A 279 7.92 -30.34 -4.27
C CYS A 279 7.89 -30.52 -5.80
N LEU A 280 8.92 -31.14 -6.39
CA LEU A 280 9.00 -31.26 -7.85
C LEU A 280 7.79 -32.03 -8.43
N ASP A 281 7.32 -33.07 -7.75
CA ASP A 281 6.18 -33.88 -8.21
C ASP A 281 4.85 -33.11 -8.16
N ASP A 282 4.63 -32.31 -7.12
CA ASP A 282 3.43 -31.44 -7.01
C ASP A 282 3.48 -30.29 -8.01
N TRP A 283 4.67 -29.71 -8.22
CA TRP A 283 4.88 -28.69 -9.26
C TRP A 283 4.65 -29.26 -10.66
N GLU A 284 5.12 -30.48 -10.94
CA GLU A 284 4.85 -31.19 -12.19
C GLU A 284 3.35 -31.41 -12.39
N LYS A 285 2.65 -31.88 -11.35
CA LYS A 285 1.19 -32.05 -11.39
C LYS A 285 0.47 -30.74 -11.70
N TYR A 286 0.85 -29.65 -11.04
CA TYR A 286 0.27 -28.33 -11.26
C TYR A 286 0.53 -27.81 -12.68
N VAL A 287 1.73 -28.04 -13.23
CA VAL A 287 2.03 -27.72 -14.64
C VAL A 287 1.16 -28.55 -15.59
N ARG A 288 0.98 -29.86 -15.33
CA ARG A 288 0.11 -30.74 -16.14
C ARG A 288 -1.36 -30.32 -16.08
N GLU A 289 -1.84 -29.81 -14.95
CA GLU A 289 -3.17 -29.22 -14.84
C GLU A 289 -3.28 -27.96 -15.71
N GLY A 290 -2.28 -27.07 -15.68
CA GLY A 290 -2.22 -25.91 -16.58
C GLY A 290 -2.21 -26.28 -18.08
N ILE A 291 -1.57 -27.40 -18.45
CA ILE A 291 -1.62 -27.93 -19.83
C ILE A 291 -3.04 -28.36 -20.20
N LYS A 292 -3.78 -29.00 -19.28
CA LYS A 292 -5.19 -29.37 -19.51
C LYS A 292 -6.08 -28.13 -19.65
N ASP A 293 -5.90 -27.13 -18.79
CA ASP A 293 -6.60 -25.86 -18.86
C ASP A 293 -6.40 -25.21 -20.24
N TRP A 294 -5.17 -25.28 -20.80
CA TRP A 294 -4.87 -24.82 -22.15
C TRP A 294 -5.67 -25.59 -23.22
N GLN A 295 -5.65 -26.93 -23.15
CA GLN A 295 -6.36 -27.80 -24.09
C GLN A 295 -7.88 -27.62 -24.03
N GLU A 296 -8.44 -27.35 -22.85
CA GLU A 296 -9.86 -27.05 -22.67
C GLU A 296 -10.23 -25.69 -23.27
N LEU A 297 -9.39 -24.68 -23.07
CA LEU A 297 -9.55 -23.36 -23.66
C LEU A 297 -9.57 -23.44 -25.20
N GLU A 298 -8.64 -24.19 -25.80
CA GLU A 298 -8.54 -24.39 -27.25
C GLU A 298 -9.81 -25.06 -27.83
N LYS A 299 -10.45 -25.95 -27.06
CA LYS A 299 -11.68 -26.65 -27.47
C LYS A 299 -12.95 -25.81 -27.31
N SER A 300 -12.91 -24.69 -26.58
CA SER A 300 -14.10 -23.88 -26.31
C SER A 300 -14.57 -23.09 -27.55
N GLU A 301 -15.87 -23.02 -27.83
CA GLU A 301 -16.44 -22.26 -28.98
C GLU A 301 -16.14 -20.75 -28.93
N ARG A 302 -15.68 -20.24 -27.77
CA ARG A 302 -15.19 -18.87 -27.60
C ARG A 302 -13.89 -18.58 -28.37
N PHE A 303 -13.28 -19.59 -28.99
CA PHE A 303 -12.01 -19.50 -29.73
C PHE A 303 -12.16 -19.09 -31.21
N HIS A 304 -13.36 -18.71 -31.68
CA HIS A 304 -13.58 -18.23 -33.05
C HIS A 304 -13.22 -16.74 -33.21
N LEU A 305 -11.98 -16.47 -33.62
CA LEU A 305 -11.53 -15.14 -34.08
C LEU A 305 -12.26 -14.73 -35.36
N THR A 306 -12.50 -13.43 -35.53
CA THR A 306 -13.30 -12.90 -36.65
C THR A 306 -12.53 -13.00 -37.99
N PRO A 307 -13.23 -13.06 -39.15
CA PRO A 307 -12.59 -13.14 -40.47
C PRO A 307 -11.57 -12.02 -40.78
N LEU A 308 -11.64 -10.88 -40.09
CA LEU A 308 -10.71 -9.76 -40.26
C LEU A 308 -9.29 -10.10 -39.79
N GLU A 309 -9.15 -10.94 -38.75
CA GLU A 309 -7.87 -11.35 -38.16
C GLU A 309 -7.17 -12.44 -38.99
N LEU A 310 -7.94 -13.19 -39.81
CA LEU A 310 -7.42 -14.20 -40.73
C LEU A 310 -6.74 -13.61 -41.98
N THR A 311 -6.99 -12.33 -42.30
CA THR A 311 -6.51 -11.71 -43.54
C THR A 311 -5.03 -11.29 -43.45
N PHE A 312 -4.50 -11.08 -42.25
CA PHE A 312 -3.10 -10.71 -42.01
C PHE A 312 -2.11 -11.91 -41.98
N GLN A 313 -2.59 -13.15 -42.05
CA GLN A 313 -1.76 -14.36 -41.84
C GLN A 313 -1.46 -15.20 -43.10
N ARG A 314 -1.86 -14.77 -44.31
CA ARG A 314 -1.76 -15.62 -45.51
C ARG A 314 -0.38 -15.65 -46.22
N SER A 315 0.66 -14.97 -45.73
CA SER A 315 1.95 -14.91 -46.43
C SER A 315 3.05 -15.90 -45.96
N SER A 316 2.79 -16.80 -45.00
CA SER A 316 3.78 -17.86 -44.67
C SER A 316 3.13 -19.17 -44.22
N ILE A 317 2.59 -19.93 -45.16
CA ILE A 317 1.97 -21.24 -44.91
C ILE A 317 2.86 -22.31 -45.54
N ALA A 318 3.80 -22.85 -44.75
CA ALA A 318 4.50 -24.10 -45.08
C ALA A 318 5.04 -24.88 -43.86
N ASP A 319 5.29 -24.25 -42.70
CA ASP A 319 6.18 -24.87 -41.68
C ASP A 319 5.58 -25.10 -40.27
N GLY A 320 4.27 -25.11 -40.07
CA GLY A 320 3.67 -25.43 -38.73
C GLY A 320 3.87 -24.39 -37.61
N ARG A 321 4.59 -23.28 -37.85
CA ARG A 321 4.80 -22.15 -36.92
C ARG A 321 3.56 -21.30 -36.51
N PRO A 322 2.42 -21.24 -37.25
CA PRO A 322 1.30 -20.35 -36.91
C PRO A 322 0.54 -20.71 -35.62
N THR A 323 0.47 -21.99 -35.24
CA THR A 323 -0.25 -22.46 -34.04
C THR A 323 0.48 -22.03 -32.76
N TYR A 324 1.81 -21.98 -32.82
CA TYR A 324 2.70 -21.62 -31.72
C TYR A 324 2.65 -20.14 -31.33
N ARG A 325 2.72 -19.24 -32.33
CA ARG A 325 2.61 -17.78 -32.10
C ARG A 325 1.23 -17.42 -31.56
N LYS A 326 0.18 -18.12 -32.03
CA LYS A 326 -1.18 -18.01 -31.46
C LYS A 326 -1.21 -18.44 -30.00
N ALA A 327 -0.61 -19.58 -29.66
CA ALA A 327 -0.61 -20.10 -28.30
C ALA A 327 0.09 -19.15 -27.30
N LEU A 328 1.28 -18.66 -27.64
CA LEU A 328 2.04 -17.76 -26.76
C LEU A 328 1.46 -16.34 -26.67
N THR A 329 0.87 -15.81 -27.74
CA THR A 329 0.22 -14.49 -27.71
C THR A 329 -1.04 -14.50 -26.83
N LEU A 330 -1.80 -15.61 -26.83
CA LEU A 330 -2.96 -15.80 -25.96
C LEU A 330 -2.54 -16.08 -24.50
N PHE A 331 -1.45 -16.82 -24.28
CA PHE A 331 -0.86 -17.10 -22.97
C PHE A 331 -0.58 -15.83 -22.17
N CYS A 332 0.01 -14.84 -22.82
CA CYS A 332 0.31 -13.54 -22.21
C CYS A 332 -0.88 -12.56 -22.26
N GLY A 333 -1.83 -12.74 -23.20
CA GLY A 333 -3.05 -11.93 -23.30
C GLY A 333 -4.07 -12.22 -22.19
N LEU A 334 -4.23 -13.48 -21.78
CA LEU A 334 -5.19 -13.88 -20.74
C LEU A 334 -4.70 -13.60 -19.31
N GLY A 335 -3.38 -13.42 -19.12
CA GLY A 335 -2.80 -12.90 -17.88
C GLY A 335 -3.02 -11.40 -17.67
N LEU A 336 -3.45 -10.66 -18.70
CA LEU A 336 -3.70 -9.21 -18.65
C LEU A 336 -5.17 -8.85 -18.34
N ASP A 337 -6.11 -9.79 -18.51
CA ASP A 337 -7.57 -9.56 -18.37
C ASP A 337 -8.21 -10.31 -17.18
N GLY A 338 -7.42 -10.73 -16.19
CA GLY A 338 -7.94 -11.35 -14.96
C GLY A 338 -8.76 -10.40 -14.06
N PRO A 339 -9.42 -10.91 -12.99
CA PRO A 339 -10.37 -10.19 -12.12
C PRO A 339 -9.86 -8.88 -11.50
N TRP A 340 -8.56 -8.61 -11.58
CA TRP A 340 -7.89 -7.38 -11.18
C TRP A 340 -8.38 -6.13 -11.93
N MET A 341 -8.83 -6.25 -13.19
CA MET A 341 -9.30 -5.10 -13.98
C MET A 341 -10.70 -4.60 -13.60
N GLN A 342 -11.59 -5.47 -13.11
CA GLN A 342 -12.90 -5.04 -12.56
C GLN A 342 -12.74 -4.33 -11.21
N MET A 343 -11.64 -4.57 -10.50
CA MET A 343 -11.30 -3.91 -9.23
C MET A 343 -10.64 -2.53 -9.43
N ILE A 344 -10.04 -2.28 -10.61
CA ILE A 344 -9.50 -0.97 -11.02
C ILE A 344 -10.62 -0.06 -11.54
N ASP A 345 -11.65 -0.64 -12.18
CA ASP A 345 -12.78 0.10 -12.77
C ASP A 345 -13.67 0.79 -11.72
N GLN A 346 -13.73 0.26 -10.48
CA GLN A 346 -14.38 0.92 -9.34
C GLN A 346 -13.53 2.01 -8.67
N LYS A 347 -12.23 2.12 -8.98
CA LYS A 347 -11.28 3.06 -8.34
C LYS A 347 -10.87 4.25 -9.20
N LEU A 348 -11.39 4.38 -10.42
CA LEU A 348 -11.13 5.52 -11.33
C LEU A 348 -12.16 6.65 -11.22
N HIS A 349 -12.95 6.65 -10.15
CA HIS A 349 -13.81 7.78 -9.79
C HIS A 349 -12.94 8.93 -9.25
N VAL A 350 -13.30 10.16 -9.65
CA VAL A 350 -12.76 11.45 -9.19
C VAL A 350 -11.51 11.95 -9.95
N PHE A 351 -11.74 12.72 -11.01
CA PHE A 351 -10.76 13.70 -11.47
C PHE A 351 -11.38 15.08 -11.66
N GLY A 352 -11.01 16.01 -10.80
CA GLY A 352 -10.75 17.37 -11.27
C GLY A 352 -9.85 18.13 -10.32
N PRO A 353 -9.75 19.47 -10.42
CA PRO A 353 -8.60 20.22 -9.91
C PRO A 353 -8.30 20.13 -8.41
N ASP A 354 -9.20 19.61 -7.58
CA ASP A 354 -8.91 19.32 -6.18
C ASP A 354 -7.92 18.14 -6.00
N VAL A 355 -7.62 17.38 -7.06
CA VAL A 355 -6.68 16.24 -7.01
C VAL A 355 -5.21 16.67 -7.25
N ILE A 356 -4.95 17.92 -7.62
CA ILE A 356 -3.57 18.42 -7.72
C ILE A 356 -3.01 18.82 -6.33
N ASP A 357 -3.87 19.17 -5.37
CA ASP A 357 -3.46 19.51 -3.99
C ASP A 357 -4.09 18.67 -2.87
N ALA A 358 -5.20 17.95 -3.09
CA ALA A 358 -5.75 16.99 -2.12
C ALA A 358 -5.46 15.55 -2.57
N GLY A 359 -4.41 14.98 -1.97
CA GLY A 359 -3.94 13.63 -2.24
C GLY A 359 -4.94 12.57 -1.76
N ILE A 360 -5.58 11.88 -2.70
CA ILE A 360 -6.16 10.54 -2.46
C ILE A 360 -5.10 9.51 -2.87
N ASP A 361 -4.74 8.65 -1.93
CA ASP A 361 -3.69 7.65 -2.10
C ASP A 361 -4.19 6.45 -2.92
N GLY A 362 -3.27 5.91 -3.71
CA GLY A 362 -3.26 4.52 -4.12
C GLY A 362 -1.86 4.22 -4.64
N ASN A 363 -1.39 2.99 -4.41
CA ASN A 363 -0.17 2.32 -4.87
C ASN A 363 1.04 3.15 -5.41
N ALA A 364 2.27 2.68 -5.17
CA ALA A 364 3.52 3.26 -5.73
C ALA A 364 3.51 3.68 -7.24
N PRO A 365 2.69 3.10 -8.15
CA PRO A 365 2.45 3.65 -9.49
C PRO A 365 1.72 5.00 -9.53
N GLN A 366 0.75 5.25 -8.64
CA GLN A 366 -0.13 6.43 -8.60
C GLN A 366 0.60 7.69 -8.07
N LYS A 367 1.48 7.57 -7.07
CA LYS A 367 2.30 8.73 -6.60
C LYS A 367 3.34 9.19 -7.63
N LYS A 368 3.96 8.25 -8.36
CA LYS A 368 4.86 8.60 -9.48
C LYS A 368 4.08 9.21 -10.63
N PHE A 369 2.88 8.72 -10.88
CA PHE A 369 1.92 9.26 -11.83
C PHE A 369 1.55 10.72 -11.50
N THR A 370 1.23 11.08 -10.25
CA THR A 370 0.94 12.47 -9.84
C THR A 370 2.16 13.39 -10.01
N SER A 371 3.37 12.93 -9.68
CA SER A 371 4.61 13.72 -9.85
C SER A 371 5.01 13.97 -11.31
N SER A 372 4.71 13.02 -12.20
CA SER A 372 4.94 13.16 -13.64
C SER A 372 3.85 14.01 -14.29
N ILE A 373 2.61 13.92 -13.82
CA ILE A 373 1.53 14.84 -14.18
C ILE A 373 1.91 16.28 -13.79
N GLN A 374 2.31 16.52 -12.54
CA GLN A 374 2.68 17.87 -12.08
C GLN A 374 3.87 18.44 -12.88
N ARG A 375 4.92 17.64 -13.14
CA ARG A 375 6.02 18.04 -14.02
C ARG A 375 5.54 18.32 -15.46
N GLY A 376 4.61 17.51 -15.97
CA GLY A 376 3.96 17.76 -17.25
C GLY A 376 3.21 19.08 -17.26
N PHE A 377 2.49 19.41 -16.19
CA PHE A 377 1.83 20.70 -15.96
C PHE A 377 2.84 21.85 -15.93
N ASP A 378 3.92 21.74 -15.16
CA ASP A 378 4.93 22.79 -15.03
C ASP A 378 5.65 23.04 -16.36
N MET A 379 5.96 21.98 -17.10
CA MET A 379 6.58 22.06 -18.42
C MET A 379 5.61 22.62 -19.47
N ALA A 380 4.34 22.20 -19.41
CA ALA A 380 3.31 22.71 -20.31
C ALA A 380 2.88 24.14 -19.96
N ALA A 381 3.06 24.60 -18.71
CA ALA A 381 2.61 25.91 -18.24
C ALA A 381 3.17 27.08 -19.07
N ALA A 382 4.41 26.96 -19.56
CA ALA A 382 5.01 27.93 -20.45
C ALA A 382 4.28 28.05 -21.81
N TYR A 383 3.73 26.93 -22.30
CA TYR A 383 2.95 26.88 -23.54
C TYR A 383 1.48 27.21 -23.31
N LEU A 384 0.93 26.86 -22.14
CA LEU A 384 -0.41 27.25 -21.72
C LEU A 384 -0.57 28.76 -21.52
N LYS A 385 0.50 29.53 -21.43
CA LYS A 385 0.46 31.01 -21.42
C LYS A 385 0.46 31.64 -22.82
N GLN A 386 0.73 30.86 -23.87
CA GLN A 386 0.78 31.36 -25.24
C GLN A 386 -0.61 31.29 -25.89
N PRO A 387 -0.86 32.11 -26.94
CA PRO A 387 -2.06 31.96 -27.77
C PRO A 387 -2.13 30.54 -28.31
N LEU A 388 -3.31 29.95 -28.20
CA LEU A 388 -3.49 28.56 -28.54
C LEU A 388 -3.46 28.37 -30.07
N THR A 389 -2.39 27.73 -30.52
CA THR A 389 -2.13 27.32 -31.90
C THR A 389 -1.89 25.81 -31.96
N PRO A 390 -2.02 25.17 -33.13
CA PRO A 390 -1.63 23.78 -33.30
C PRO A 390 -0.20 23.49 -32.83
N SER A 391 0.73 24.42 -33.07
CA SER A 391 2.10 24.31 -32.56
C SER A 391 2.15 24.30 -31.02
N SER A 392 1.38 25.16 -30.33
CA SER A 392 1.34 25.13 -28.86
C SER A 392 0.68 23.86 -28.32
N TYR A 393 -0.35 23.33 -28.98
CA TYR A 393 -0.99 22.06 -28.62
C TYR A 393 -0.02 20.89 -28.72
N LEU A 394 0.78 20.84 -29.79
CA LEU A 394 1.85 19.86 -29.96
C LEU A 394 2.92 19.98 -28.88
N LYS A 395 3.34 21.20 -28.53
CA LYS A 395 4.33 21.43 -27.47
C LYS A 395 3.80 21.06 -26.08
N ILE A 396 2.51 21.25 -25.81
CA ILE A 396 1.87 20.77 -24.58
C ILE A 396 1.92 19.24 -24.54
N HIS A 397 1.63 18.57 -25.65
CA HIS A 397 1.73 17.12 -25.73
C HIS A 397 3.17 16.62 -25.54
N GLU A 398 4.14 17.22 -26.22
CA GLU A 398 5.58 16.93 -26.07
C GLU A 398 6.05 17.11 -24.62
N ALA A 399 5.60 18.17 -23.94
CA ALA A 399 5.92 18.42 -22.54
C ALA A 399 5.37 17.35 -21.60
N ILE A 400 4.11 16.94 -21.78
CA ILE A 400 3.47 15.88 -20.98
C ILE A 400 4.17 14.54 -21.22
N TYR A 401 4.39 14.19 -22.49
CA TYR A 401 5.07 12.95 -22.85
C TYR A 401 6.47 12.90 -22.23
N LYS A 402 7.24 13.98 -22.33
CA LYS A 402 8.60 14.08 -21.78
C LYS A 402 8.62 13.97 -20.25
N ALA A 403 7.65 14.57 -19.56
CA ALA A 403 7.56 14.49 -18.11
C ALA A 403 7.28 13.07 -17.58
N GLU A 404 6.64 12.24 -18.40
CA GLU A 404 6.23 10.88 -18.03
C GLU A 404 7.21 9.81 -18.50
N SER A 405 7.64 9.88 -19.76
CA SER A 405 8.57 8.92 -20.35
C SER A 405 10.03 9.23 -20.01
N GLY A 406 10.34 10.48 -19.66
CA GLY A 406 11.71 10.98 -19.56
C GLY A 406 12.40 11.15 -20.93
N ALA A 407 11.69 10.93 -22.04
CA ALA A 407 12.21 10.96 -23.40
C ALA A 407 11.50 12.01 -24.27
N ASP A 408 12.20 12.50 -25.29
CA ASP A 408 11.57 13.30 -26.34
C ASP A 408 10.70 12.40 -27.24
N ILE A 409 9.59 12.93 -27.77
CA ILE A 409 8.73 12.20 -28.71
C ILE A 409 9.52 11.88 -29.99
N ASP A 410 9.53 10.61 -30.42
CA ASP A 410 10.09 10.24 -31.72
C ASP A 410 9.21 10.85 -32.84
N PRO A 411 9.77 11.73 -33.70
CA PRO A 411 9.02 12.37 -34.78
C PRO A 411 8.31 11.39 -35.74
N LYS A 412 8.72 10.12 -35.78
CA LYS A 412 8.09 9.07 -36.61
C LYS A 412 6.71 8.64 -36.11
N TRP A 413 6.39 8.93 -34.85
CA TRP A 413 5.09 8.60 -34.25
C TRP A 413 4.00 9.62 -34.64
N ARG A 414 4.37 10.61 -35.48
CA ARG A 414 3.51 11.68 -35.97
C ARG A 414 3.33 11.57 -37.49
N SER A 415 2.12 11.25 -37.95
CA SER A 415 1.80 11.38 -39.38
C SER A 415 1.66 12.85 -39.74
N LYS A 416 2.25 13.26 -40.87
CA LYS A 416 2.08 14.61 -41.44
C LYS A 416 0.61 14.94 -41.76
N ASP A 417 -0.22 13.91 -41.92
CA ASP A 417 -1.66 14.06 -42.23
C ASP A 417 -2.48 14.53 -41.01
N PHE A 418 -1.97 14.34 -39.79
CA PHE A 418 -2.65 14.83 -38.59
C PHE A 418 -2.47 16.33 -38.38
N ASP A 419 -1.34 16.90 -38.79
CA ASP A 419 -1.04 18.33 -38.59
C ASP A 419 -2.06 19.24 -39.31
N SER A 420 -2.43 18.90 -40.55
CA SER A 420 -3.44 19.63 -41.32
C SER A 420 -4.84 19.48 -40.73
N SER A 421 -5.16 18.31 -40.18
CA SER A 421 -6.44 18.02 -39.53
C SER A 421 -6.58 18.79 -38.21
N ILE A 422 -5.53 18.80 -37.38
CA ILE A 422 -5.46 19.63 -36.16
C ILE A 422 -5.61 21.10 -36.54
N GLU A 423 -4.85 21.60 -37.52
CA GLU A 423 -4.95 22.99 -37.96
C GLU A 423 -6.36 23.36 -38.42
N THR A 424 -7.05 22.45 -39.12
CA THR A 424 -8.45 22.65 -39.53
C THR A 424 -9.38 22.80 -38.32
N CYS A 425 -9.28 21.94 -37.30
CA CYS A 425 -10.05 22.05 -36.06
C CYS A 425 -9.81 23.41 -35.36
N PHE A 426 -8.54 23.82 -35.27
CA PHE A 426 -8.15 25.07 -34.63
C PHE A 426 -8.55 26.32 -35.42
N GLN A 427 -8.53 26.29 -36.75
CA GLN A 427 -9.01 27.38 -37.59
C GLN A 427 -10.51 27.57 -37.46
N LYS A 428 -11.26 26.46 -37.48
CA LYS A 428 -12.71 26.48 -37.26
C LYS A 428 -13.06 27.08 -35.90
N TYR A 429 -12.43 26.58 -34.83
CA TYR A 429 -12.61 27.13 -33.48
C TYR A 429 -12.31 28.63 -33.41
N ARG A 430 -11.17 29.08 -33.94
CA ARG A 430 -10.78 30.50 -33.91
C ARG A 430 -11.73 31.40 -34.69
N SER A 431 -12.19 30.95 -35.86
CA SER A 431 -13.14 31.71 -36.67
C SER A 431 -14.46 31.88 -35.93
N GLU A 432 -15.04 30.79 -35.43
CA GLU A 432 -16.33 30.80 -34.74
C GLU A 432 -16.26 31.55 -33.40
N MET A 433 -15.16 31.41 -32.64
CA MET A 433 -14.96 32.14 -31.38
C MET A 433 -14.76 33.65 -31.61
N GLY A 434 -14.05 34.05 -32.67
CA GLY A 434 -13.86 35.45 -33.04
C GLY A 434 -15.17 36.16 -33.38
N GLU A 435 -16.12 35.45 -34.02
CA GLU A 435 -17.47 35.96 -34.25
C GLU A 435 -18.23 36.15 -32.93
N ILE A 436 -18.16 35.17 -32.00
CA ILE A 436 -18.78 35.27 -30.68
C ILE A 436 -18.22 36.45 -29.89
N HIS A 437 -16.90 36.63 -29.85
CA HIS A 437 -16.27 37.76 -29.17
C HIS A 437 -16.69 39.11 -29.77
N SER A 438 -16.78 39.19 -31.11
CA SER A 438 -17.24 40.40 -31.81
C SER A 438 -18.70 40.74 -31.51
N LEU A 439 -19.56 39.72 -31.31
CA LEU A 439 -20.95 39.90 -30.91
C LEU A 439 -21.06 40.28 -29.42
N PHE A 440 -20.24 39.69 -28.55
CA PHE A 440 -20.19 39.99 -27.12
C PHE A 440 -19.80 41.45 -26.87
N ALA A 441 -18.83 41.97 -27.63
CA ALA A 441 -18.42 43.37 -27.55
C ALA A 441 -19.53 44.36 -27.93
N LYS A 442 -20.56 43.91 -28.68
CA LYS A 442 -21.66 44.75 -29.18
C LYS A 442 -22.92 44.69 -28.31
N ASN A 443 -23.14 43.61 -27.54
CA ASN A 443 -24.38 43.37 -26.79
C ASN A 443 -24.09 42.80 -25.39
N SER A 444 -24.26 43.60 -24.33
CA SER A 444 -23.82 43.31 -22.95
C SER A 444 -24.78 42.43 -22.10
N GLY A 445 -25.64 41.60 -22.70
CA GLY A 445 -26.70 40.93 -21.93
C GLY A 445 -27.21 39.58 -22.44
N GLN A 446 -26.35 38.70 -22.97
CA GLN A 446 -26.82 37.41 -23.52
C GLN A 446 -26.13 36.20 -22.90
N GLU A 447 -26.86 35.53 -21.99
CA GLU A 447 -26.62 34.17 -21.50
C GLU A 447 -26.39 33.17 -22.66
N ASN A 448 -27.05 33.39 -23.80
CA ASN A 448 -26.88 32.62 -25.03
C ASN A 448 -25.45 32.64 -25.61
N LEU A 449 -24.64 33.68 -25.33
CA LEU A 449 -23.26 33.74 -25.81
C LEU A 449 -22.33 32.87 -24.96
N SER A 450 -22.58 32.78 -23.65
CA SER A 450 -21.83 31.87 -22.76
C SER A 450 -22.05 30.42 -23.15
N GLU A 451 -23.30 30.03 -23.42
CA GLU A 451 -23.62 28.67 -23.87
C GLU A 451 -22.91 28.31 -25.19
N LYS A 452 -22.88 29.25 -26.15
CA LYS A 452 -22.17 29.05 -27.42
C LYS A 452 -20.67 28.92 -27.26
N LYS A 453 -20.04 29.68 -26.35
CA LYS A 453 -18.60 29.52 -26.06
C LYS A 453 -18.29 28.12 -25.54
N LEU A 454 -19.08 27.64 -24.58
CA LEU A 454 -18.96 26.30 -24.04
C LEU A 454 -19.16 25.24 -25.13
N GLU A 455 -20.13 25.44 -26.02
CA GLU A 455 -20.37 24.56 -27.18
C GLU A 455 -19.13 24.44 -28.08
N LEU A 456 -18.50 25.56 -28.42
CA LEU A 456 -17.30 25.57 -29.27
C LEU A 456 -16.11 24.86 -28.61
N ILE A 457 -15.88 25.11 -27.31
CA ILE A 457 -14.81 24.46 -26.55
C ILE A 457 -15.07 22.95 -26.48
N ALA A 458 -16.29 22.54 -26.11
CA ALA A 458 -16.67 21.13 -26.02
C ALA A 458 -16.48 20.41 -27.37
N ARG A 459 -16.83 21.07 -28.48
CA ARG A 459 -16.72 20.50 -29.83
C ARG A 459 -15.27 20.36 -30.27
N LEU A 460 -14.43 21.37 -30.04
CA LEU A 460 -13.00 21.29 -30.34
C LEU A 460 -12.35 20.09 -29.64
N ILE A 461 -12.61 19.91 -28.33
CA ILE A 461 -12.04 18.79 -27.57
C ILE A 461 -12.55 17.44 -28.06
N GLN A 462 -13.83 17.33 -28.38
CA GLN A 462 -14.40 16.10 -28.93
C GLN A 462 -13.82 15.77 -30.32
N ASP A 463 -13.62 16.78 -31.17
CA ASP A 463 -13.02 16.61 -32.50
C ASP A 463 -11.55 16.16 -32.39
N LEU A 464 -10.77 16.76 -31.49
CA LEU A 464 -9.38 16.33 -31.21
C LEU A 464 -9.31 14.89 -30.66
N GLN A 465 -10.21 14.52 -29.74
CA GLN A 465 -10.32 13.15 -29.23
C GLN A 465 -10.72 12.13 -30.30
N ARG A 466 -11.52 12.53 -31.30
CA ARG A 466 -11.86 11.65 -32.43
C ARG A 466 -10.70 11.50 -33.41
N LEU A 467 -9.94 12.57 -33.63
CA LEU A 467 -8.75 12.55 -34.48
C LEU A 467 -7.64 11.66 -33.90
N ARG A 468 -7.52 11.58 -32.56
CA ARG A 468 -6.45 10.86 -31.84
C ARG A 468 -5.08 11.06 -32.48
N PRO A 469 -4.61 12.32 -32.62
CA PRO A 469 -3.34 12.60 -33.29
C PRO A 469 -2.12 12.00 -32.56
N PHE A 470 -2.28 11.62 -31.30
CA PHE A 470 -1.24 10.96 -30.49
C PHE A 470 -1.68 9.56 -30.05
N ALA A 471 -0.76 8.59 -30.18
CA ALA A 471 -1.01 7.19 -29.80
C ALA A 471 -1.19 7.02 -28.28
N ASP A 472 -0.40 7.77 -27.50
CA ASP A 472 -0.42 7.78 -26.04
C ASP A 472 -0.68 9.21 -25.52
N GLN A 473 -1.11 9.34 -24.26
CA GLN A 473 -1.30 10.60 -23.52
C GLN A 473 -2.23 11.67 -24.10
N GLN A 474 -2.90 11.41 -25.24
CA GLN A 474 -3.91 12.27 -25.85
C GLN A 474 -4.94 12.81 -24.83
N LYS A 475 -5.44 11.94 -23.94
CA LYS A 475 -6.43 12.30 -22.91
C LYS A 475 -5.95 13.41 -21.97
N ARG A 476 -4.67 13.36 -21.57
CA ARG A 476 -4.08 14.33 -20.63
C ARG A 476 -3.87 15.67 -21.33
N THR A 477 -3.37 15.63 -22.56
CA THR A 477 -3.23 16.82 -23.42
C THR A 477 -4.57 17.50 -23.61
N ASP A 478 -5.63 16.74 -23.92
CA ASP A 478 -6.97 17.29 -24.14
C ASP A 478 -7.61 17.84 -22.87
N LEU A 479 -7.40 17.20 -21.71
CA LEU A 479 -7.90 17.71 -20.43
C LEU A 479 -7.24 19.04 -20.06
N MET A 480 -5.92 19.16 -20.26
CA MET A 480 -5.18 20.39 -20.02
C MET A 480 -5.61 21.50 -20.97
N LEU A 481 -5.80 21.14 -22.24
CA LEU A 481 -6.32 22.05 -23.25
C LEU A 481 -7.74 22.53 -22.92
N LEU A 482 -8.64 21.62 -22.56
CA LEU A 482 -10.00 21.90 -22.14
C LEU A 482 -10.02 22.88 -20.97
N SER A 483 -9.23 22.60 -19.93
CA SER A 483 -9.14 23.44 -18.73
C SER A 483 -8.66 24.85 -19.07
N LYS A 484 -7.65 24.98 -19.93
CA LYS A 484 -7.17 26.29 -20.41
C LYS A 484 -8.26 27.06 -21.15
N LEU A 485 -8.88 26.43 -22.14
CA LEU A 485 -9.90 27.08 -22.96
C LEU A 485 -11.10 27.55 -22.13
N LEU A 486 -11.54 26.72 -21.17
CA LEU A 486 -12.60 27.09 -20.25
C LEU A 486 -12.22 28.29 -19.40
N CYS A 487 -11.04 28.28 -18.78
CA CYS A 487 -10.57 29.39 -17.95
C CYS A 487 -10.38 30.69 -18.75
N GLU A 488 -9.85 30.63 -19.98
CA GLU A 488 -9.68 31.80 -20.85
C GLU A 488 -11.02 32.46 -21.21
N GLU A 489 -12.09 31.67 -21.32
CA GLU A 489 -13.43 32.16 -21.62
C GLU A 489 -14.28 32.45 -20.37
N GLY A 490 -13.67 32.39 -19.17
CA GLY A 490 -14.32 32.73 -17.90
C GLY A 490 -15.15 31.61 -17.27
N PHE A 491 -14.97 30.36 -17.72
CA PHE A 491 -15.57 29.19 -17.11
C PHE A 491 -14.67 28.60 -16.01
N ASN A 492 -15.29 27.84 -15.12
CA ASN A 492 -14.54 27.02 -14.16
C ASN A 492 -14.01 25.76 -14.87
N PRO A 493 -12.86 25.22 -14.46
CA PRO A 493 -12.43 23.90 -14.93
C PRO A 493 -13.42 22.80 -14.45
N PRO A 494 -13.63 21.72 -15.21
CA PRO A 494 -14.59 20.68 -14.86
C PRO A 494 -13.93 19.52 -14.09
N LEU A 495 -14.63 18.95 -13.09
CA LEU A 495 -14.32 17.59 -12.57
C LEU A 495 -15.03 16.55 -13.45
N LEU A 496 -14.30 15.78 -14.26
CA LEU A 496 -14.86 14.84 -15.22
C LEU A 496 -14.63 13.38 -14.81
N ASN A 497 -15.62 12.54 -15.10
CA ASN A 497 -15.53 11.09 -14.98
C ASN A 497 -15.38 10.48 -16.39
N GLY A 498 -14.34 9.67 -16.60
CA GLY A 498 -14.18 8.82 -17.78
C GLY A 498 -13.89 9.54 -19.10
N LEU A 499 -12.70 10.15 -19.24
CA LEU A 499 -12.26 10.84 -20.46
C LEU A 499 -12.20 9.93 -21.71
N GLU A 500 -12.16 8.61 -21.57
CA GLU A 500 -12.27 7.66 -22.69
C GLU A 500 -13.61 7.71 -23.41
N LEU A 501 -14.67 8.17 -22.73
CA LEU A 501 -16.00 8.18 -23.30
C LEU A 501 -16.23 9.40 -24.20
N LEU A 502 -15.37 10.42 -24.13
CA LEU A 502 -15.55 11.70 -24.84
C LEU A 502 -15.81 11.56 -26.34
N CYS A 503 -15.06 10.68 -27.03
CA CYS A 503 -15.24 10.48 -28.47
C CYS A 503 -16.49 9.66 -28.81
N ARG A 504 -17.07 8.95 -27.83
CA ARG A 504 -18.20 8.03 -27.96
C ARG A 504 -19.54 8.64 -27.54
N LEU A 505 -19.52 9.63 -26.65
CA LEU A 505 -20.74 10.28 -26.17
C LEU A 505 -21.36 11.17 -27.25
N PRO A 506 -22.71 11.17 -27.37
CA PRO A 506 -23.43 12.23 -28.07
C PRO A 506 -22.97 13.60 -27.58
N PHE A 507 -22.87 14.56 -28.50
CA PHE A 507 -22.32 15.89 -28.20
C PHE A 507 -23.06 16.61 -27.06
N GLU A 508 -24.39 16.51 -27.02
CA GLU A 508 -25.20 17.11 -25.96
C GLU A 508 -24.95 16.46 -24.58
N GLU A 509 -24.70 15.15 -24.54
CA GLU A 509 -24.36 14.43 -23.30
C GLU A 509 -22.99 14.84 -22.79
N TRP A 510 -22.00 14.95 -23.69
CA TRP A 510 -20.68 15.48 -23.36
C TRP A 510 -20.74 16.90 -22.78
N LYS A 511 -21.50 17.79 -23.42
CA LYS A 511 -21.73 19.15 -22.91
C LYS A 511 -22.40 19.13 -21.53
N GLY A 512 -23.33 18.21 -21.29
CA GLY A 512 -23.96 17.98 -19.98
C GLY A 512 -22.94 17.62 -18.89
N GLN A 513 -22.06 16.64 -19.17
CA GLN A 513 -21.01 16.22 -18.25
C GLN A 513 -20.01 17.35 -17.95
N LEU A 514 -19.67 18.19 -18.94
CA LEU A 514 -18.86 19.38 -18.72
C LEU A 514 -19.51 20.32 -17.70
N LYS A 515 -20.81 20.61 -17.85
CA LYS A 515 -21.53 21.50 -16.92
C LYS A 515 -21.57 20.94 -15.51
N GLU A 516 -21.88 19.65 -15.38
CA GLU A 516 -21.87 18.97 -14.09
C GLU A 516 -20.48 19.01 -13.44
N GLY A 517 -19.43 18.73 -14.21
CA GLY A 517 -18.06 18.80 -13.73
C GLY A 517 -17.65 20.19 -13.26
N MET A 518 -18.04 21.24 -13.99
CA MET A 518 -17.79 22.64 -13.58
C MET A 518 -18.56 23.03 -12.32
N GLN A 519 -19.72 22.41 -12.06
CA GLN A 519 -20.47 22.62 -10.83
C GLN A 519 -19.78 21.94 -9.65
N LYS A 520 -19.35 20.69 -9.81
CA LYS A 520 -18.59 19.96 -8.78
C LYS A 520 -17.31 20.69 -8.38
N TRP A 521 -16.60 21.29 -9.34
CA TRP A 521 -15.41 22.07 -9.03
C TRP A 521 -15.72 23.30 -8.17
N ARG A 522 -16.83 23.99 -8.46
CA ARG A 522 -17.26 25.15 -7.65
C ARG A 522 -17.55 24.76 -6.21
N GLU A 523 -18.22 23.63 -6.01
CA GLU A 523 -18.54 23.10 -4.68
C GLU A 523 -17.27 22.74 -3.91
N ALA A 524 -16.32 22.06 -4.56
CA ALA A 524 -15.08 21.66 -3.93
C ALA A 524 -14.17 22.86 -3.60
N LYS A 525 -14.05 23.83 -4.51
CA LYS A 525 -13.35 25.09 -4.23
C LYS A 525 -13.99 25.85 -3.07
N ALA A 526 -15.32 25.92 -2.99
CA ALA A 526 -16.01 26.61 -1.90
C ALA A 526 -15.71 25.97 -0.54
N LYS A 527 -15.69 24.63 -0.46
CA LYS A 527 -15.28 23.90 0.75
C LYS A 527 -13.84 24.20 1.15
N ARG A 528 -12.92 24.20 0.16
CA ARG A 528 -11.50 24.51 0.37
C ARG A 528 -11.30 25.94 0.88
N ASP A 529 -11.92 26.92 0.23
CA ASP A 529 -11.77 28.33 0.61
C ASP A 529 -12.40 28.59 1.99
N ALA A 530 -13.49 27.91 2.35
CA ALA A 530 -14.07 27.94 3.70
C ALA A 530 -13.09 27.37 4.75
N PHE A 531 -12.41 26.27 4.44
CA PHE A 531 -11.41 25.64 5.31
C PHE A 531 -10.21 26.56 5.58
N PHE A 532 -9.60 27.18 4.56
CA PHE A 532 -8.41 28.03 4.73
C PHE A 532 -8.69 29.41 5.33
N SER A 533 -9.91 29.90 5.17
CA SER A 533 -10.34 31.16 5.78
C SER A 533 -10.39 31.11 7.32
N GLN A 534 -10.31 29.90 7.90
CA GLN A 534 -10.25 29.63 9.34
C GLN A 534 -8.81 29.49 9.88
N SER A 535 -7.79 30.02 9.19
CA SER A 535 -6.41 30.00 9.69
C SER A 535 -6.31 30.63 11.10
N PRO A 536 -5.61 30.00 12.07
CA PRO A 536 -5.69 30.41 13.47
C PRO A 536 -5.13 31.82 13.64
N LYS A 537 -5.98 32.75 14.06
CA LYS A 537 -5.49 33.95 14.74
C LYS A 537 -5.01 33.48 16.11
N GLU A 538 -3.84 33.91 16.55
CA GLU A 538 -3.39 33.70 17.93
C GLU A 538 -4.50 34.20 18.87
N THR A 539 -5.21 33.26 19.49
CA THR A 539 -6.27 33.59 20.44
C THR A 539 -5.58 34.12 21.70
N PRO A 540 -5.93 35.32 22.20
CA PRO A 540 -5.40 35.77 23.48
C PRO A 540 -5.74 34.74 24.57
N PRO A 541 -4.86 34.54 25.57
CA PRO A 541 -5.13 33.63 26.68
C PRO A 541 -6.49 33.95 27.31
N GLN A 542 -7.29 32.92 27.55
CA GLN A 542 -8.58 33.06 28.20
C GLN A 542 -8.33 33.38 29.69
N ASP A 543 -8.66 34.60 30.12
CA ASP A 543 -8.51 35.02 31.52
C ASP A 543 -9.63 34.40 32.37
N PHE A 544 -9.34 33.33 33.09
CA PHE A 544 -10.25 32.73 34.07
C PHE A 544 -10.27 33.55 35.37
N THR A 545 -11.46 33.80 35.91
CA THR A 545 -11.64 34.37 37.26
C THR A 545 -11.13 33.40 38.32
N GLU A 546 -10.72 33.90 39.49
CA GLU A 546 -10.25 33.04 40.60
C GLU A 546 -11.32 32.05 41.07
N ALA A 547 -12.60 32.42 41.01
CA ALA A 547 -13.72 31.54 41.36
C ALA A 547 -13.88 30.39 40.35
N GLU A 548 -13.71 30.66 39.05
CA GLU A 548 -13.69 29.61 38.02
C GLU A 548 -12.50 28.68 38.21
N LYS A 549 -11.33 29.23 38.57
CA LYS A 549 -10.14 28.42 38.84
C LYS A 549 -10.37 27.48 40.01
N GLU A 550 -10.89 27.99 41.13
CA GLU A 550 -11.22 27.19 42.32
C GLU A 550 -12.24 26.09 42.01
N THR A 551 -13.32 26.43 41.28
CA THR A 551 -14.36 25.48 40.89
C THR A 551 -13.81 24.35 40.02
N LYS A 552 -12.98 24.68 39.03
CA LYS A 552 -12.39 23.67 38.13
C LYS A 552 -11.35 22.82 38.85
N THR A 553 -10.51 23.41 39.70
CA THR A 553 -9.60 22.64 40.56
C THR A 553 -10.36 21.68 41.48
N PHE A 554 -11.49 22.12 42.04
CA PHE A 554 -12.36 21.28 42.86
C PHE A 554 -12.92 20.08 42.08
N LEU A 555 -13.36 20.26 40.83
CA LEU A 555 -13.83 19.14 39.99
C LEU A 555 -12.78 18.06 39.79
N PHE A 556 -11.51 18.47 39.67
CA PHE A 556 -10.39 17.56 39.53
C PHE A 556 -10.20 16.63 40.75
N GLU A 557 -10.56 17.10 41.95
CA GLU A 557 -10.38 16.40 43.23
C GLU A 557 -11.68 15.80 43.79
N TYR A 558 -12.81 15.96 43.09
CA TYR A 558 -14.14 15.70 43.61
C TYR A 558 -14.33 14.28 44.17
N LEU A 559 -13.78 13.26 43.49
CA LEU A 559 -13.91 11.86 43.89
C LEU A 559 -13.16 11.49 45.18
N LYS A 560 -12.26 12.35 45.69
CA LYS A 560 -11.48 12.14 46.92
C LYS A 560 -10.83 10.75 46.97
N ASP A 561 -11.31 9.88 47.86
CA ASP A 561 -10.81 8.53 48.08
C ASP A 561 -10.99 7.60 46.87
N ASN A 562 -11.90 7.93 45.94
CA ASN A 562 -12.16 7.19 44.71
C ASN A 562 -11.43 7.77 43.48
N MET A 563 -10.53 8.74 43.66
CA MET A 563 -9.78 9.35 42.54
C MET A 563 -8.99 8.32 41.73
N TRP A 564 -8.56 7.22 42.35
CA TRP A 564 -7.86 6.12 41.66
C TRP A 564 -8.70 5.48 40.54
N LYS A 565 -10.03 5.57 40.59
CA LYS A 565 -10.91 5.05 39.51
C LYS A 565 -10.72 5.80 38.19
N GLN A 566 -10.24 7.04 38.20
CA GLN A 566 -9.86 7.78 36.97
C GLN A 566 -8.53 7.28 36.39
N MET A 567 -7.76 6.51 37.16
CA MET A 567 -6.42 6.05 36.82
C MET A 567 -6.39 4.57 36.43
N ILE A 568 -7.46 3.82 36.74
CA ILE A 568 -7.58 2.39 36.53
C ILE A 568 -8.78 2.14 35.63
N ASP A 569 -8.63 1.22 34.68
CA ASP A 569 -9.71 0.86 33.76
C ASP A 569 -10.91 0.32 34.54
N GLY A 570 -12.11 0.74 34.16
CA GLY A 570 -13.37 0.40 34.84
C GLY A 570 -13.61 -1.09 34.95
N GLU A 571 -13.15 -1.87 33.96
CA GLU A 571 -13.22 -3.34 34.01
C GLU A 571 -12.45 -3.96 35.18
N HIS A 572 -11.46 -3.23 35.73
CA HIS A 572 -10.61 -3.67 36.83
C HIS A 572 -10.92 -2.98 38.17
N HIS A 573 -11.93 -2.10 38.25
CA HIS A 573 -12.28 -1.43 39.51
C HIS A 573 -12.64 -2.40 40.65
N SER A 574 -13.21 -3.56 40.33
CA SER A 574 -13.56 -4.58 41.34
C SER A 574 -12.34 -5.22 42.03
N GLU A 575 -11.16 -5.10 41.44
CA GLU A 575 -9.89 -5.63 41.95
C GLU A 575 -9.17 -4.61 42.87
N GLY A 576 -9.64 -3.36 42.90
CA GLY A 576 -9.15 -2.29 43.76
C GLY A 576 -8.01 -1.45 43.16
N CYS A 577 -7.55 -0.44 43.91
CA CYS A 577 -6.62 0.58 43.41
C CYS A 577 -5.19 0.07 43.12
N LEU A 578 -4.84 -1.12 43.62
CA LEU A 578 -3.51 -1.72 43.45
C LEU A 578 -3.49 -2.78 42.34
N VAL A 579 -4.55 -2.91 41.54
CA VAL A 579 -4.68 -3.95 40.50
C VAL A 579 -3.53 -3.95 39.49
N TYR A 580 -2.95 -2.79 39.19
CA TYR A 580 -1.80 -2.66 38.28
C TYR A 580 -0.45 -2.64 38.98
N GLU A 581 -0.40 -2.68 40.31
CA GLU A 581 0.87 -2.73 41.08
C GLU A 581 1.42 -4.15 41.20
N SER A 582 0.57 -5.17 41.05
CA SER A 582 0.91 -6.59 41.22
C SER A 582 0.59 -7.40 39.98
N ASP A 583 1.25 -8.54 39.83
CA ASP A 583 0.97 -9.51 38.77
C ASP A 583 -0.50 -9.92 38.75
N ARG A 584 -1.06 -9.93 37.54
CA ARG A 584 -2.39 -10.45 37.22
C ARG A 584 -2.23 -11.73 36.41
N LYS A 585 -3.32 -12.49 36.28
CA LYS A 585 -3.31 -13.79 35.57
C LYS A 585 -2.66 -13.72 34.18
N ASP A 586 -2.87 -12.61 33.47
CA ASP A 586 -2.45 -12.45 32.08
C ASP A 586 -1.47 -11.29 31.85
N HIS A 587 -1.08 -10.54 32.90
CA HIS A 587 -0.22 -9.36 32.81
C HIS A 587 0.73 -9.29 34.01
N GLU A 588 2.02 -9.03 33.77
CA GLU A 588 2.96 -8.66 34.83
C GLU A 588 2.54 -7.33 35.46
N GLY A 589 2.71 -7.22 36.77
CA GLY A 589 2.43 -5.97 37.49
C GLY A 589 3.41 -4.87 37.08
N GLU A 590 3.00 -3.62 37.29
CA GLU A 590 3.82 -2.44 37.07
C GLU A 590 4.03 -1.69 38.40
N PRO A 591 4.98 -2.14 39.26
CA PRO A 591 5.23 -1.50 40.54
C PRO A 591 5.52 0.00 40.40
N GLY A 592 4.73 0.84 41.09
CA GLY A 592 4.78 2.29 41.01
C GLY A 592 3.81 2.92 40.01
N TYR A 593 2.96 2.13 39.35
CA TYR A 593 1.92 2.60 38.43
C TYR A 593 1.04 3.68 39.07
N LEU A 594 0.39 3.37 40.19
CA LEU A 594 -0.57 4.25 40.85
C LEU A 594 0.10 5.56 41.29
N GLY A 595 1.31 5.45 41.85
CA GLY A 595 2.10 6.61 42.26
C GLY A 595 2.46 7.54 41.08
N SER A 596 2.75 6.97 39.91
CA SER A 596 3.04 7.74 38.70
C SER A 596 1.80 8.44 38.16
N MET A 597 0.66 7.74 38.13
CA MET A 597 -0.62 8.32 37.72
C MET A 597 -1.06 9.44 38.66
N GLN A 598 -0.99 9.24 39.98
CA GLN A 598 -1.26 10.29 40.96
C GLN A 598 -0.37 11.53 40.75
N ALA A 599 0.92 11.33 40.48
CA ALA A 599 1.85 12.42 40.17
C ALA A 599 1.52 13.14 38.86
N ALA A 600 0.96 12.45 37.87
CA ALA A 600 0.54 13.03 36.60
C ALA A 600 -0.75 13.84 36.74
N PHE A 601 -1.75 13.31 37.44
CA PHE A 601 -2.98 14.03 37.76
C PHE A 601 -2.69 15.28 38.61
N ALA A 602 -1.80 15.18 39.60
CA ALA A 602 -1.37 16.36 40.37
C ALA A 602 -0.70 17.42 39.47
N TYR A 603 0.18 17.02 38.56
CA TYR A 603 0.79 17.93 37.60
C TYR A 603 -0.22 18.58 36.66
N ALA A 604 -1.18 17.81 36.15
CA ALA A 604 -2.26 18.32 35.30
C ALA A 604 -3.13 19.35 36.03
N LYS A 605 -3.45 19.11 37.30
CA LYS A 605 -4.16 20.06 38.15
C LYS A 605 -3.40 21.37 38.34
N ASP A 606 -2.10 21.29 38.66
CA ASP A 606 -1.24 22.46 38.86
C ASP A 606 -1.03 23.27 37.57
N ASN A 607 -1.23 22.64 36.41
CA ASN A 607 -1.08 23.25 35.08
C ASN A 607 -2.41 23.37 34.32
N LEU A 608 -3.55 23.30 35.01
CA LEU A 608 -4.88 23.25 34.41
C LEU A 608 -5.18 24.45 33.48
N PHE A 609 -4.57 25.60 33.76
CA PHE A 609 -4.74 26.84 33.00
C PHE A 609 -3.50 27.23 32.18
N ALA A 610 -2.48 26.37 32.16
CA ALA A 610 -1.30 26.62 31.34
C ALA A 610 -1.65 26.46 29.84
N PRO A 611 -0.96 27.18 28.95
CA PRO A 611 -1.12 26.99 27.51
C PRO A 611 -0.86 25.54 27.09
N LEU A 612 -1.70 24.99 26.21
CA LEU A 612 -1.52 23.65 25.69
C LEU A 612 -0.34 23.61 24.72
N THR A 613 0.78 23.08 25.18
CA THR A 613 2.04 23.04 24.41
C THR A 613 2.60 21.63 24.33
N VAL A 614 3.49 21.40 23.37
CA VAL A 614 4.25 20.14 23.28
C VAL A 614 5.05 19.86 24.57
N SER A 615 5.60 20.91 25.21
CA SER A 615 6.33 20.74 26.48
C SER A 615 5.40 20.24 27.59
N LEU A 616 4.23 20.85 27.74
CA LEU A 616 3.24 20.41 28.73
C LEU A 616 2.86 18.95 28.51
N TYR A 617 2.65 18.54 27.26
CA TYR A 617 2.32 17.16 26.91
C TYR A 617 3.46 16.17 27.20
N LYS A 618 4.71 16.56 26.89
CA LYS A 618 5.92 15.78 27.25
C LYS A 618 6.07 15.66 28.78
N ASP A 619 5.77 16.71 29.53
CA ASP A 619 5.85 16.71 30.99
C ASP A 619 4.74 15.84 31.61
N LEU A 620 3.52 15.86 31.06
CA LEU A 620 2.47 14.91 31.44
C LEU A 620 2.95 13.46 31.26
N HIS A 621 3.49 13.13 30.08
CA HIS A 621 4.04 11.80 29.83
C HIS A 621 5.18 11.45 30.78
N LYS A 622 6.06 12.41 31.09
CA LYS A 622 7.15 12.21 32.05
C LYS A 622 6.62 11.82 33.43
N HIS A 623 5.44 12.29 33.83
CA HIS A 623 4.82 11.95 35.10
C HIS A 623 4.07 10.60 35.04
N THR A 624 3.28 10.34 33.98
CA THR A 624 2.54 9.07 33.83
C THR A 624 3.44 7.85 33.74
N SER A 625 4.66 8.05 33.24
CA SER A 625 5.58 6.97 32.90
C SER A 625 6.72 6.77 33.91
N ARG A 626 6.74 7.47 35.06
CA ARG A 626 7.88 7.50 36.00
C ARG A 626 8.35 6.15 36.55
N HIS A 627 7.45 5.18 36.65
CA HIS A 627 7.73 3.84 37.16
C HIS A 627 8.36 2.92 36.11
N LEU A 628 8.26 3.25 34.82
CA LEU A 628 8.77 2.41 33.75
C LEU A 628 10.30 2.53 33.66
N GLU A 629 11.00 1.45 33.98
CA GLU A 629 12.44 1.38 33.80
C GLU A 629 12.77 1.28 32.29
N ASN A 630 13.81 1.98 31.84
CA ASN A 630 14.37 1.90 30.48
C ASN A 630 13.64 2.66 29.36
N ILE A 631 12.71 3.56 29.67
CA ILE A 631 12.14 4.48 28.67
C ILE A 631 12.68 5.90 28.82
N ALA A 632 12.72 6.64 27.72
CA ALA A 632 13.07 8.06 27.74
C ALA A 632 11.84 8.90 28.11
N HIS A 633 11.63 9.11 29.42
CA HIS A 633 10.47 9.83 29.93
C HIS A 633 10.33 11.23 29.32
N GLY A 634 9.19 11.46 28.66
CA GLY A 634 8.85 12.76 28.05
C GLY A 634 9.54 13.01 26.73
N GLU A 635 10.24 12.02 26.17
CA GLU A 635 10.86 12.12 24.86
C GLU A 635 10.07 11.33 23.83
N PHE A 636 9.75 11.97 22.70
CA PHE A 636 9.18 11.25 21.56
C PHE A 636 10.13 10.17 21.05
N ARG A 637 9.55 9.11 20.51
CA ARG A 637 10.32 8.01 19.93
C ARG A 637 11.08 8.44 18.67
N ARG A 638 12.16 7.72 18.38
CA ARG A 638 13.14 8.15 17.37
C ARG A 638 13.00 7.48 16.01
N ASP A 639 12.44 6.27 15.90
CA ASP A 639 12.22 5.49 14.65
C ASP A 639 11.71 4.06 14.92
N TYR A 640 11.53 3.67 16.17
CA TYR A 640 11.14 2.30 16.50
C TYR A 640 9.64 2.10 16.27
N PRO A 641 9.25 1.03 15.56
CA PRO A 641 7.85 0.65 15.48
C PRO A 641 7.35 0.33 16.88
N VAL A 642 6.16 0.84 17.20
CA VAL A 642 5.43 0.45 18.41
C VAL A 642 4.29 -0.42 17.95
N SER A 643 4.20 -1.63 18.49
CA SER A 643 3.08 -2.53 18.23
C SER A 643 2.08 -2.42 19.36
N VAL A 644 0.90 -1.90 19.07
CA VAL A 644 -0.22 -1.93 20.01
C VAL A 644 -0.86 -3.30 19.92
N LYS A 645 -0.80 -4.08 21.01
CA LYS A 645 -1.51 -5.35 21.10
C LYS A 645 -2.87 -5.08 21.72
N GLY A 646 -3.92 -5.03 20.92
CA GLY A 646 -5.28 -4.97 21.42
C GLY A 646 -6.19 -5.89 20.61
N CYS A 647 -7.14 -6.52 21.30
CA CYS A 647 -8.27 -7.15 20.63
C CYS A 647 -9.31 -6.05 20.40
N ALA A 648 -9.52 -5.64 19.15
CA ALA A 648 -10.74 -4.93 18.83
C ALA A 648 -11.94 -5.83 19.21
N PRO A 649 -13.02 -5.29 19.78
CA PRO A 649 -14.18 -6.08 20.20
C PRO A 649 -14.82 -6.83 19.03
N GLU A 650 -14.65 -6.31 17.81
CA GLU A 650 -15.05 -6.98 16.56
C GLU A 650 -13.92 -6.90 15.50
N PRO A 651 -13.85 -7.87 14.56
CA PRO A 651 -12.99 -7.78 13.39
C PRO A 651 -13.32 -6.53 12.57
N MET A 652 -12.44 -5.53 12.62
CA MET A 652 -12.56 -4.36 11.76
C MET A 652 -12.20 -4.76 10.32
N THR A 653 -13.03 -4.36 9.37
CA THR A 653 -12.73 -4.57 7.96
C THR A 653 -11.50 -3.73 7.55
N LEU A 654 -10.78 -4.16 6.51
CA LEU A 654 -9.67 -3.38 5.94
C LEU A 654 -10.13 -1.96 5.53
N GLU A 655 -11.37 -1.83 5.06
CA GLU A 655 -11.98 -0.55 4.68
C GLU A 655 -12.12 0.38 5.90
N GLN A 656 -12.70 -0.11 6.99
CA GLN A 656 -12.81 0.62 8.26
C GLN A 656 -11.43 0.98 8.83
N SER A 657 -10.43 0.09 8.72
CA SER A 657 -9.05 0.39 9.14
C SER A 657 -8.41 1.47 8.27
N THR A 658 -8.70 1.48 6.97
CA THR A 658 -8.18 2.47 6.03
C THR A 658 -8.82 3.83 6.24
N GLU A 659 -10.13 3.86 6.47
CA GLU A 659 -10.88 5.08 6.78
C GLU A 659 -10.40 5.70 8.10
N LYS A 660 -10.20 4.89 9.15
CA LYS A 660 -9.64 5.35 10.43
C LYS A 660 -8.22 5.92 10.28
N ALA A 661 -7.38 5.28 9.47
CA ALA A 661 -6.03 5.76 9.22
C ALA A 661 -5.99 7.03 8.34
N ALA A 662 -7.03 7.30 7.54
CA ALA A 662 -7.04 8.39 6.55
C ALA A 662 -6.86 9.77 7.21
N HIS A 663 -7.52 10.02 8.34
CA HIS A 663 -7.44 11.30 9.02
C HIS A 663 -6.04 11.57 9.60
N LEU A 664 -5.49 10.60 10.32
CA LEU A 664 -4.12 10.69 10.86
C LEU A 664 -3.09 10.80 9.72
N ASN A 665 -3.29 10.06 8.63
CA ASN A 665 -2.43 10.13 7.45
C ASN A 665 -2.45 11.51 6.80
N GLN A 666 -3.58 12.19 6.76
CA GLN A 666 -3.67 13.58 6.28
C GLN A 666 -2.81 14.50 7.14
N ILE A 667 -2.94 14.43 8.47
CA ILE A 667 -2.17 15.27 9.40
C ILE A 667 -0.67 14.96 9.32
N ALA A 668 -0.32 13.68 9.16
CA ALA A 668 1.05 13.23 8.92
C ALA A 668 1.62 13.79 7.61
N GLN A 669 0.83 13.79 6.53
CA GLN A 669 1.22 14.36 5.24
C GLN A 669 1.46 15.86 5.34
N GLU A 670 0.55 16.61 5.98
CA GLU A 670 0.70 18.05 6.21
C GLU A 670 1.95 18.36 7.04
N THR A 671 2.21 17.56 8.07
CA THR A 671 3.41 17.70 8.90
C THR A 671 4.68 17.50 8.05
N SER A 672 4.70 16.44 7.27
CA SER A 672 5.85 16.13 6.43
C SER A 672 6.10 17.14 5.33
N ALA A 673 5.04 17.68 4.71
CA ALA A 673 5.15 18.77 3.75
C ALA A 673 5.81 20.01 4.39
N LYS A 674 5.46 20.33 5.64
CA LYS A 674 6.08 21.44 6.40
C LYS A 674 7.53 21.16 6.79
N LEU A 675 7.89 19.90 7.03
CA LEU A 675 9.25 19.50 7.43
C LEU A 675 10.17 19.17 6.25
N GLY A 676 9.66 19.05 5.03
CA GLY A 676 10.41 18.56 3.88
C GLY A 676 10.85 17.09 4.01
N ALA A 677 10.10 16.28 4.78
CA ALA A 677 10.36 14.86 4.96
C ALA A 677 9.45 14.02 4.04
N GLU A 678 9.92 12.87 3.56
CA GLU A 678 9.05 11.88 2.91
C GLU A 678 8.44 10.97 4.00
N PRO A 679 7.15 11.10 4.36
CA PRO A 679 6.53 10.24 5.36
C PRO A 679 6.20 8.88 4.78
N PHE A 680 6.32 7.84 5.62
CA PHE A 680 5.68 6.55 5.36
C PHE A 680 4.95 6.09 6.63
N CYS A 681 3.66 6.41 6.73
CA CYS A 681 2.77 5.82 7.73
C CYS A 681 1.96 4.73 7.04
N TYR A 682 2.02 3.50 7.56
CA TYR A 682 1.08 2.46 7.14
C TYR A 682 0.57 1.70 8.36
N THR A 683 -0.74 1.58 8.42
CA THR A 683 -1.43 0.68 9.34
C THR A 683 -1.58 -0.65 8.64
N THR A 684 -1.11 -1.75 9.25
CA THR A 684 -1.45 -3.09 8.77
C THR A 684 -2.36 -3.76 9.78
N SER A 685 -3.54 -4.18 9.32
CA SER A 685 -4.33 -5.20 9.99
C SER A 685 -3.89 -6.57 9.48
N PHE A 686 -3.72 -7.52 10.37
CA PHE A 686 -3.64 -8.94 10.00
C PHE A 686 -4.51 -9.74 10.95
N GLU A 687 -5.22 -10.72 10.42
CA GLU A 687 -5.96 -11.67 11.24
C GLU A 687 -4.99 -12.76 11.70
N LEU A 688 -4.95 -13.01 13.01
CA LEU A 688 -4.26 -14.17 13.57
C LEU A 688 -5.30 -14.95 14.38
N ASN A 689 -5.61 -16.17 13.95
CA ASN A 689 -6.61 -17.05 14.58
C ASN A 689 -8.00 -16.42 14.73
N GLN A 690 -8.52 -15.80 13.66
CA GLN A 690 -9.81 -15.08 13.65
C GLN A 690 -9.92 -13.91 14.64
N LYS A 691 -8.82 -13.54 15.31
CA LYS A 691 -8.72 -12.32 16.10
C LYS A 691 -7.98 -11.27 15.28
N PRO A 692 -8.56 -10.08 15.10
CA PRO A 692 -7.88 -9.01 14.40
C PRO A 692 -6.71 -8.48 15.24
N TYR A 693 -5.51 -8.44 14.67
CA TYR A 693 -4.36 -7.73 15.24
C TYR A 693 -4.04 -6.52 14.37
N TYR A 694 -3.76 -5.41 15.04
CA TYR A 694 -3.40 -4.16 14.38
C TYR A 694 -2.00 -3.78 14.80
N THR A 695 -1.10 -3.64 13.84
CA THR A 695 0.22 -3.05 14.07
C THR A 695 0.32 -1.81 13.21
N ILE A 696 0.58 -0.66 13.84
CA ILE A 696 0.92 0.55 13.10
C ILE A 696 2.44 0.63 13.00
N PHE A 697 2.92 0.67 11.77
CA PHE A 697 4.33 0.86 11.48
C PHE A 697 4.55 2.32 11.09
N HIS A 698 4.96 3.09 12.08
CA HIS A 698 5.54 4.42 11.85
C HIS A 698 7.02 4.23 11.52
N HIS A 699 7.36 4.01 10.25
CA HIS A 699 8.74 3.89 9.82
C HIS A 699 9.28 5.21 9.29
N GLY A 700 10.49 5.57 9.71
CA GLY A 700 11.21 6.75 9.22
C GLY A 700 10.75 8.08 9.81
N PHE A 701 10.00 8.05 10.92
CA PHE A 701 9.58 9.25 11.63
C PHE A 701 10.53 9.53 12.81
N GLY A 702 11.39 10.54 12.61
CA GLY A 702 12.22 11.07 13.69
C GLY A 702 11.44 11.90 14.71
N ARG A 703 12.05 12.22 15.85
CA ARG A 703 11.46 13.06 16.92
C ARG A 703 10.84 14.37 16.41
N ALA A 704 11.48 15.01 15.44
CA ALA A 704 11.01 16.28 14.88
C ALA A 704 9.64 16.14 14.19
N PHE A 705 9.37 14.98 13.59
CA PHE A 705 8.07 14.69 13.01
C PHE A 705 7.01 14.61 14.11
N PHE A 706 7.19 13.73 15.10
CA PHE A 706 6.22 13.60 16.20
C PHE A 706 6.00 14.92 16.93
N GLU A 707 7.06 15.68 17.17
CA GLU A 707 6.98 17.00 17.77
C GLU A 707 6.11 17.96 16.98
N LYS A 708 6.33 18.03 15.65
CA LYS A 708 5.53 18.91 14.82
C LYS A 708 4.09 18.43 14.64
N THR A 709 3.86 17.13 14.55
CA THR A 709 2.51 16.56 14.43
C THR A 709 1.70 16.81 15.70
N VAL A 710 2.29 16.55 16.87
CA VAL A 710 1.65 16.86 18.16
C VAL A 710 1.39 18.35 18.28
N GLU A 711 2.34 19.22 17.92
CA GLU A 711 2.14 20.68 17.92
C GLU A 711 0.92 21.08 17.07
N LEU A 712 0.75 20.50 15.88
CA LEU A 712 -0.38 20.78 15.00
C LEU A 712 -1.72 20.27 15.56
N LEU A 713 -1.73 19.08 16.17
CA LEU A 713 -2.93 18.53 16.82
C LEU A 713 -3.39 19.41 17.98
N LEU A 714 -2.46 19.81 18.85
CA LEU A 714 -2.74 20.68 19.99
C LEU A 714 -3.20 22.08 19.53
N ALA A 715 -2.53 22.66 18.53
CA ALA A 715 -2.91 23.96 17.97
C ALA A 715 -4.28 23.92 17.29
N ARG A 716 -4.62 22.82 16.59
CA ARG A 716 -5.95 22.62 15.99
C ARG A 716 -7.01 22.60 17.08
N TYR A 717 -6.83 21.82 18.14
CA TYR A 717 -7.75 21.79 19.27
C TYR A 717 -7.94 23.19 19.88
N GLU A 718 -6.87 23.92 20.20
CA GLU A 718 -6.98 25.28 20.78
C GLU A 718 -7.71 26.25 19.83
N SER A 719 -7.45 26.16 18.52
CA SER A 719 -8.13 27.00 17.53
C SER A 719 -9.63 26.73 17.46
N CYS A 720 -10.04 25.46 17.37
CA CYS A 720 -11.44 25.07 17.29
C CYS A 720 -12.16 25.35 18.62
N SER A 721 -11.55 24.99 19.75
CA SER A 721 -12.15 25.15 21.08
C SER A 721 -12.20 26.59 21.58
N SER A 722 -11.67 27.56 20.82
CA SER A 722 -11.80 28.98 21.12
C SER A 722 -13.08 29.62 20.59
N ASP A 723 -13.86 28.90 19.79
CA ASP A 723 -15.15 29.37 19.29
C ASP A 723 -16.15 29.51 20.45
N PRO A 724 -16.66 30.73 20.72
CA PRO A 724 -17.58 30.99 21.83
C PRO A 724 -18.97 30.37 21.61
N ASP A 725 -19.31 29.97 20.39
CA ASP A 725 -20.60 29.37 20.06
C ASP A 725 -20.63 27.84 20.26
N LEU A 726 -19.50 27.22 20.64
CA LEU A 726 -19.43 25.79 20.90
C LEU A 726 -20.15 25.40 22.19
N GLY A 727 -21.06 24.45 22.07
CA GLY A 727 -21.72 23.84 23.23
C GLY A 727 -20.81 22.86 23.99
N PRO A 728 -21.23 22.43 25.19
CA PRO A 728 -20.54 21.39 25.97
C PRO A 728 -20.26 20.10 25.17
N ILE A 729 -21.21 19.67 24.35
CA ILE A 729 -21.11 18.47 23.49
C ILE A 729 -19.99 18.62 22.48
N ASP A 730 -19.93 19.77 21.81
CA ASP A 730 -18.92 20.02 20.77
C ASP A 730 -17.53 20.12 21.37
N HIS A 731 -17.40 20.75 22.54
CA HIS A 731 -16.14 20.74 23.29
C HIS A 731 -15.70 19.33 23.66
N MET A 732 -16.61 18.49 24.15
CA MET A 732 -16.31 17.09 24.47
C MET A 732 -15.88 16.31 23.21
N ARG A 733 -16.55 16.54 22.07
CA ARG A 733 -16.21 15.91 20.79
C ARG A 733 -14.82 16.30 20.31
N LEU A 734 -14.44 17.58 20.41
CA LEU A 734 -13.09 18.04 20.09
C LEU A 734 -12.02 17.42 21.00
N ILE A 735 -12.32 17.22 22.29
CA ILE A 735 -11.39 16.57 23.24
C ILE A 735 -11.25 15.08 22.90
N ALA A 736 -12.35 14.38 22.60
CA ALA A 736 -12.34 12.99 22.20
C ALA A 736 -11.55 12.78 20.89
N GLU A 737 -11.75 13.64 19.90
CA GLU A 737 -10.99 13.62 18.63
C GLU A 737 -9.49 13.85 18.87
N LEU A 738 -9.11 14.82 19.71
CA LEU A 738 -7.71 15.05 20.05
C LEU A 738 -7.08 13.83 20.74
N PHE A 739 -7.77 13.24 21.72
CA PHE A 739 -7.33 12.03 22.41
C PHE A 739 -7.06 10.92 21.41
N GLN A 740 -8.03 10.60 20.56
CA GLN A 740 -7.92 9.50 19.60
C GLN A 740 -6.77 9.73 18.61
N ASN A 741 -6.60 10.95 18.12
CA ASN A 741 -5.51 11.29 17.22
C ASN A 741 -4.12 11.13 17.88
N LEU A 742 -3.99 11.48 19.16
CA LEU A 742 -2.73 11.30 19.91
C LEU A 742 -2.43 9.81 20.16
N GLU A 743 -3.46 9.03 20.55
CA GLU A 743 -3.34 7.60 20.79
C GLU A 743 -2.94 6.85 19.51
N GLN A 744 -3.57 7.17 18.37
CA GLN A 744 -3.24 6.60 17.06
C GLN A 744 -1.87 7.05 16.53
N LEU A 745 -1.45 8.30 16.80
CA LEU A 745 -0.11 8.78 16.46
C LEU A 745 0.97 8.02 17.25
N HIS A 746 0.65 7.68 18.50
CA HIS A 746 1.50 6.98 19.44
C HIS A 746 2.92 7.58 19.49
N PRO A 747 3.09 8.87 19.83
CA PRO A 747 4.38 9.56 19.76
C PRO A 747 5.41 9.09 20.81
N PHE A 748 4.98 8.41 21.88
CA PHE A 748 5.86 7.84 22.89
C PHE A 748 6.11 6.35 22.69
N TYR A 749 7.09 5.79 23.41
CA TYR A 749 7.39 4.34 23.35
C TYR A 749 6.38 3.48 24.11
N ASP A 750 5.83 4.04 25.18
CA ASP A 750 4.92 3.39 26.13
C ASP A 750 4.14 4.50 26.87
N ALA A 751 3.19 4.14 27.74
CA ALA A 751 2.36 5.05 28.55
C ALA A 751 1.60 6.11 27.73
N GLN A 752 1.33 5.84 26.44
CA GLN A 752 0.58 6.73 25.55
C GLN A 752 -0.83 6.97 26.08
N THR A 753 -1.63 5.90 26.21
CA THR A 753 -3.03 5.98 26.65
C THR A 753 -3.17 6.65 28.03
N ARG A 754 -2.24 6.36 28.94
CA ARG A 754 -2.19 6.98 30.28
C ARG A 754 -2.01 8.50 30.18
N THR A 755 -1.10 8.93 29.30
CA THR A 755 -0.85 10.36 29.04
C THR A 755 -2.09 11.03 28.46
N ASP A 756 -2.76 10.36 27.52
CA ASP A 756 -3.95 10.89 26.87
C ASP A 756 -5.17 10.95 27.82
N VAL A 757 -5.32 9.99 28.74
CA VAL A 757 -6.34 10.02 29.82
C VAL A 757 -6.16 11.23 30.74
N VAL A 758 -4.93 11.49 31.17
CA VAL A 758 -4.63 12.66 32.02
C VAL A 758 -4.88 13.96 31.25
N LEU A 759 -4.43 14.03 29.99
CA LEU A 759 -4.65 15.21 29.14
C LEU A 759 -6.14 15.45 28.89
N GLY A 760 -6.89 14.42 28.50
CA GLY A 760 -8.34 14.49 28.23
C GLY A 760 -9.11 14.97 29.45
N THR A 761 -8.79 14.44 30.64
CA THR A 761 -9.37 14.89 31.91
C THR A 761 -9.07 16.36 32.19
N MET A 762 -7.81 16.78 32.02
CA MET A 762 -7.40 18.17 32.19
C MET A 762 -8.18 19.11 31.26
N LEU A 763 -8.38 18.73 29.99
CA LEU A 763 -9.11 19.53 29.02
C LEU A 763 -10.61 19.61 29.31
N LEU A 764 -11.22 18.52 29.78
CA LEU A 764 -12.63 18.51 30.20
C LEU A 764 -12.85 19.47 31.36
N VAL A 765 -12.04 19.33 32.42
CA VAL A 765 -12.13 20.17 33.61
C VAL A 765 -11.83 21.64 33.27
N ARG A 766 -10.86 21.91 32.38
CA ARG A 766 -10.57 23.26 31.89
C ARG A 766 -11.80 23.89 31.20
N ARG A 767 -12.68 23.09 30.61
CA ARG A 767 -13.95 23.53 30.00
C ARG A 767 -15.15 23.48 30.95
N GLY A 768 -14.94 23.15 32.23
CA GLY A 768 -16.03 23.01 33.21
C GLY A 768 -16.89 21.77 32.99
N LEU A 769 -16.37 20.79 32.25
CA LEU A 769 -17.00 19.49 32.03
C LEU A 769 -16.49 18.49 33.07
N ASN A 770 -17.27 17.43 33.28
CA ASN A 770 -16.90 16.37 34.21
C ASN A 770 -15.74 15.53 33.64
N PRO A 771 -14.80 15.05 34.48
CA PRO A 771 -13.77 14.07 34.10
C PRO A 771 -14.35 12.75 33.55
N THR A 772 -13.47 11.88 33.07
CA THR A 772 -13.85 10.54 32.57
C THR A 772 -13.50 9.42 33.55
N LEU A 773 -14.35 8.40 33.60
CA LEU A 773 -14.08 7.06 34.15
C LEU A 773 -14.22 6.04 33.01
N PHE A 774 -13.13 5.77 32.30
CA PHE A 774 -13.16 4.83 31.17
C PHE A 774 -13.34 3.39 31.65
N HIS A 775 -14.22 2.64 30.99
CA HIS A 775 -14.25 1.18 31.14
C HIS A 775 -12.99 0.53 30.56
N ASN A 776 -12.62 0.94 29.33
CA ASN A 776 -11.36 0.56 28.67
C ASN A 776 -10.94 1.69 27.69
N PRO A 777 -9.95 2.52 28.02
CA PRO A 777 -9.52 3.64 27.19
C PRO A 777 -8.72 3.22 25.95
N ASN A 778 -8.22 1.98 25.89
CA ASN A 778 -7.46 1.47 24.74
C ASN A 778 -8.33 1.33 23.48
N LEU A 779 -9.67 1.38 23.63
CA LEU A 779 -10.59 1.37 22.51
C LEU A 779 -10.44 2.57 21.59
N ALA A 780 -9.90 3.70 22.07
CA ALA A 780 -9.65 4.89 21.23
C ALA A 780 -8.87 4.58 19.95
N PHE A 781 -7.96 3.61 20.04
CA PHE A 781 -7.15 3.16 18.91
C PHE A 781 -7.97 2.41 17.85
N PHE A 782 -9.01 1.69 18.29
CA PHE A 782 -9.75 0.72 17.47
C PHE A 782 -11.13 1.22 17.02
N THR A 783 -11.64 2.33 17.54
CA THR A 783 -12.99 2.82 17.23
C THR A 783 -12.97 3.92 16.16
N THR A 784 -14.11 4.15 15.49
CA THR A 784 -14.32 5.35 14.68
C THR A 784 -14.37 6.59 15.58
N PRO A 785 -14.25 7.82 15.02
CA PRO A 785 -14.42 9.03 15.82
C PRO A 785 -15.77 9.12 16.54
N ASP A 786 -16.86 8.67 15.89
CA ASP A 786 -18.20 8.68 16.50
C ASP A 786 -18.34 7.61 17.59
N GLU A 787 -17.88 6.37 17.34
CA GLU A 787 -17.85 5.31 18.35
C GLU A 787 -16.99 5.70 19.56
N TRP A 788 -15.83 6.33 19.31
CA TRP A 788 -14.97 6.82 20.38
C TRP A 788 -15.66 7.92 21.18
N PHE A 789 -16.33 8.86 20.51
CA PHE A 789 -17.08 9.92 21.17
C PHE A 789 -18.19 9.35 22.07
N GLU A 790 -18.89 8.29 21.64
CA GLU A 790 -19.88 7.61 22.48
C GLU A 790 -19.25 6.96 23.73
N ILE A 791 -18.12 6.26 23.58
CA ILE A 791 -17.38 5.66 24.71
C ILE A 791 -16.89 6.74 25.67
N PHE A 792 -16.37 7.84 25.12
CA PHE A 792 -15.90 8.99 25.87
C PHE A 792 -17.04 9.65 26.65
N SER A 793 -18.21 9.81 26.04
CA SER A 793 -19.42 10.33 26.69
C SER A 793 -19.88 9.44 27.84
N LYS A 794 -19.92 8.11 27.63
CA LYS A 794 -20.24 7.13 28.69
C LYS A 794 -19.23 7.18 29.84
N ALA A 795 -17.97 7.44 29.55
CA ALA A 795 -16.95 7.59 30.59
C ALA A 795 -17.19 8.86 31.43
N VAL A 796 -17.65 9.96 30.83
CA VAL A 796 -18.07 11.17 31.55
C VAL A 796 -19.30 10.90 32.43
N GLU A 797 -20.27 10.14 31.91
CA GLU A 797 -21.46 9.72 32.69
C GLU A 797 -21.09 8.84 33.87
N ALA A 798 -20.23 7.84 33.67
CA ALA A 798 -19.74 6.95 34.73
C ALA A 798 -19.06 7.74 35.86
N TRP A 799 -18.32 8.80 35.53
CA TRP A 799 -17.75 9.69 36.54
C TRP A 799 -18.82 10.39 37.39
N ARG A 800 -19.91 10.86 36.77
CA ARG A 800 -21.01 11.54 37.48
C ARG A 800 -21.74 10.59 38.42
N GLU A 801 -21.96 9.35 37.99
CA GLU A 801 -22.55 8.31 38.83
C GLU A 801 -21.67 8.04 40.07
N GLU A 802 -20.37 7.89 39.87
CA GLU A 802 -19.40 7.70 40.96
C GLU A 802 -19.33 8.91 41.89
N ALA A 803 -19.49 10.13 41.35
CA ALA A 803 -19.57 11.37 42.11
C ALA A 803 -20.90 11.51 42.90
N GLY A 804 -21.87 10.61 42.70
CA GLY A 804 -23.22 10.74 43.28
C GLY A 804 -24.03 11.89 42.70
N MET A 805 -23.62 12.42 41.54
CA MET A 805 -24.28 13.50 40.81
C MET A 805 -25.37 12.93 39.90
N TYR A 806 -26.34 12.23 40.48
CA TYR A 806 -27.50 11.76 39.72
C TYR A 806 -28.41 12.93 39.34
N PRO A 807 -29.01 12.94 38.13
CA PRO A 807 -30.13 13.82 37.86
C PRO A 807 -31.28 13.46 38.80
N SER A 808 -31.78 14.43 39.57
CA SER A 808 -32.83 14.23 40.59
C SER A 808 -34.14 13.60 40.07
N TRP A 809 -34.33 13.52 38.75
CA TRP A 809 -35.50 12.91 38.10
C TRP A 809 -35.40 11.40 37.87
N PHE A 810 -34.25 10.76 38.08
CA PHE A 810 -34.09 9.30 37.91
C PHE A 810 -34.77 8.44 39.01
N HIS A 811 -35.26 9.05 40.09
CA HIS A 811 -35.99 8.36 41.17
C HIS A 811 -37.52 8.42 41.05
N SER A 812 -38.07 8.98 39.96
CA SER A 812 -39.49 8.87 39.66
C SER A 812 -39.76 7.47 39.07
N ALA A 813 -40.39 6.60 39.86
CA ALA A 813 -40.77 5.23 39.49
C ALA A 813 -41.74 5.13 38.29
N ASP A 814 -42.16 6.26 37.71
CA ASP A 814 -43.07 6.35 36.58
C ASP A 814 -42.37 6.71 35.24
N SER A 815 -41.03 6.65 35.16
CA SER A 815 -40.33 6.97 33.91
C SER A 815 -40.51 5.85 32.85
N PRO A 816 -40.99 6.15 31.62
CA PRO A 816 -41.19 5.15 30.58
C PRO A 816 -39.86 4.54 30.13
N ASN A 817 -39.88 3.24 29.82
CA ASN A 817 -38.78 2.47 29.21
C ASN A 817 -38.00 3.28 28.15
N LEU A 818 -36.75 3.64 28.47
CA LEU A 818 -35.80 4.28 27.56
C LEU A 818 -35.09 3.21 26.71
N ASN A 819 -35.81 2.69 25.72
CA ASN A 819 -35.24 2.00 24.56
C ASN A 819 -35.35 2.86 23.29
N GLY A 820 -35.45 4.18 23.42
CA GLY A 820 -35.51 5.11 22.29
C GLY A 820 -34.72 6.37 22.58
N ASP A 821 -33.70 6.63 21.75
CA ASP A 821 -33.10 7.91 21.37
C ASP A 821 -33.37 9.10 22.31
N ALA A 822 -32.97 9.00 23.58
CA ALA A 822 -32.93 10.17 24.45
C ALA A 822 -31.73 11.04 24.04
N GLU A 823 -32.01 12.15 23.35
CA GLU A 823 -31.02 13.16 23.00
C GLU A 823 -30.32 13.66 24.28
N MET A 824 -28.99 13.52 24.34
CA MET A 824 -28.17 14.20 25.35
C MET A 824 -28.40 15.71 25.26
N THR A 825 -29.02 16.33 26.27
CA THR A 825 -29.25 17.77 26.32
C THR A 825 -28.05 18.52 26.91
N GLU A 826 -27.79 19.77 26.51
CA GLU A 826 -26.67 20.59 27.04
C GLU A 826 -26.67 20.77 28.56
N GLU A 827 -27.87 20.81 29.18
CA GLU A 827 -28.07 20.88 30.63
C GLU A 827 -27.55 19.62 31.37
N PHE A 828 -27.36 18.52 30.63
CA PHE A 828 -26.87 17.25 31.16
C PHE A 828 -25.34 17.21 31.30
N LEU A 829 -24.60 17.98 30.50
CA LEU A 829 -23.13 17.91 30.41
C LEU A 829 -22.42 19.04 31.14
N GLY A 830 -23.07 20.20 31.30
CA GLY A 830 -22.57 21.32 32.08
C GLY A 830 -23.04 21.25 33.52
N LEU A 831 -22.14 21.48 34.47
CA LEU A 831 -22.53 21.81 35.83
C LEU A 831 -23.10 23.23 35.87
N GLN A 832 -24.42 23.39 36.01
CA GLN A 832 -24.95 24.58 36.67
C GLN A 832 -24.73 24.44 38.18
N LEU A 833 -23.50 24.73 38.64
CA LEU A 833 -23.23 25.00 40.05
C LEU A 833 -23.83 26.38 40.39
N ASN A 834 -25.14 26.44 40.51
CA ASN A 834 -25.87 27.63 40.96
C ASN A 834 -26.09 27.66 42.48
N GLU A 835 -25.48 26.74 43.24
CA GLU A 835 -25.48 26.74 44.72
C GLU A 835 -24.10 26.48 45.31
#